data_AF-K6W6T3-F1
#
_entry.id   AF-K6W6T3-F1
#
_cell.length_a   1.000
_cell.length_b   1.000
_cell.length_c   1.000
_cell.angle_alpha   90.00
_cell.angle_beta   90.00
_cell.angle_gamma   90.00
#
_symmetry.space_group_name_H-M   'P 1'
#
loop_
_entity.id
_entity.type
_entity.pdbx_description
1 polymer ?
#
loop_
_entity_poly.entity_id
_entity_poly.type
_entity_poly.pdbx_seq_one_letter_code
_entity_poly.pdbx_strand_id
1 'polypeptide(L)'
;MGDLMRPLSFDHLMRWAQEELRTDQSIFGVRRDHFWTTPRPRLIINAFGDRLALPLGPAAGPNTQMAHNILASYLAGARFMELKTVQRMDGEEIRHAVPKPCIDAQDEGYNCEWSTELTVPQAFEEYVRAYFAIAVLARECQLGSLEDIAFNISVGYDLDGIRSEKIDTYLNDIADASGTRAWQECHQWVEEHLPEFTYFTRDDLDRIDPRLSRSVTLSTLHGCPADEIERIAMHLLTEKGFNTFVKCNPTMLGYDYARTSLDRLGYEYLTFDDHHFVADLQFEDAVPMFHRLTAVAEERGLRFGVKLTNTFPVQVAAGELPAEEMYMSGRSLYVLSLSLAQKLSHAFDGKLPISFSGGIDAFNIAQVLRTGIQPVTVATTILKPGGVTRFNQLADETAQAMSDYSGIDVQALDRAVEDLFAGERYHKRWREKIRSRKTSTALPLTDCFKAPCEHGGCPVEQQIPEYLALTAAGQYTEAFSVIALDNTSPTITGVLCSEQCREHCTRLDYDISIDMRGVKLAAADGAQEEYIRRTLGPELRTPVRTAVIGAGPGGIAAAIFLRRNGMDVDVFEKLSHPYGIVSHIIPGFRIDREQIDRDYRLATSLGVHFHFDTDPAFDVTELKKNYGHVVVAIGAWGRGQSPVREGQEHILDALDFLWQTQNENGHEYGRRIAVIGAGDVAMDCVRTATRLPGVETAELIYRRTEPFMPATQHEVNTVRAEGLPMHELLAPVSYDGTTLRVERMTLGPVDASGRRSVTGTGEYQDMPFDTVIGATGATVLGDDYTRNGIELDARRHPVVDEHLECTVPGVHVIGDGRRGPATIVQAIADAKIACRAILESEGIVPDYARPHPTVHRPPTDVHARRGLMIAEINGRKEGERCLTCQDICEICTEVCPNRANVALAVPGFADSRQIVHIDGLCNECNTCGTFCPHAGLPYKDKLTVFWEQTDFEDSTNPGFLHTGGRTYLVRLPGGDIIRHDREQDTGAADPLTAEMAAVLDQLEGRYSYLLTPTAKA
;
A
#
# COMPACT_ATOMS: atom_id res chain seq x y z
N MET A 1 -15.05 -7.22 19.93
CA MET A 1 -15.31 -5.76 19.95
C MET A 1 -16.71 -5.58 19.42
N GLY A 2 -17.38 -4.49 19.78
CA GLY A 2 -18.60 -4.10 19.08
C GLY A 2 -18.23 -3.60 17.68
N ASP A 3 -18.95 -4.02 16.64
CA ASP A 3 -18.88 -3.45 15.29
C ASP A 3 -19.97 -2.37 15.08
N LEU A 4 -20.50 -1.85 16.19
CA LEU A 4 -21.62 -0.92 16.23
C LEU A 4 -21.15 0.54 16.14
N MET A 5 -21.44 1.17 15.02
CA MET A 5 -21.33 2.62 14.88
C MET A 5 -22.48 3.32 15.62
N ARG A 6 -22.13 4.17 16.58
CA ARG A 6 -23.06 5.00 17.36
C ARG A 6 -23.14 6.40 16.75
N PRO A 7 -24.30 6.80 16.20
CA PRO A 7 -24.52 8.17 15.70
C PRO A 7 -24.25 9.22 16.78
N LEU A 8 -23.59 10.31 16.40
CA LEU A 8 -23.35 11.44 17.28
C LEU A 8 -24.62 12.32 17.35
N SER A 9 -24.93 12.85 18.53
CA SER A 9 -25.89 13.96 18.62
C SER A 9 -25.35 15.17 17.84
N PHE A 10 -26.23 16.01 17.30
CA PHE A 10 -25.79 17.19 16.56
C PHE A 10 -24.96 18.15 17.42
N ASP A 11 -25.35 18.32 18.69
CA ASP A 11 -24.60 19.06 19.69
C ASP A 11 -23.17 18.52 19.86
N HIS A 12 -23.01 17.21 20.01
CA HIS A 12 -21.69 16.60 20.14
C HIS A 12 -20.86 16.73 18.86
N LEU A 13 -21.47 16.50 17.70
CA LEU A 13 -20.82 16.63 16.39
C LEU A 13 -20.22 18.05 16.23
N MET A 14 -21.00 19.08 16.54
CA MET A 14 -20.58 20.48 16.41
C MET A 14 -19.57 20.89 17.47
N ARG A 15 -19.75 20.49 18.74
CA ARG A 15 -18.79 20.77 19.81
C ARG A 15 -17.44 20.12 19.55
N TRP A 16 -17.41 18.85 19.12
CA TRP A 16 -16.17 18.20 18.68
C TRP A 16 -15.52 19.03 17.57
N ALA A 17 -16.24 19.34 16.48
CA ALA A 17 -15.68 20.11 15.36
C ALA A 17 -15.10 21.47 15.80
N GLN A 18 -15.82 22.24 16.62
CA GLN A 18 -15.36 23.54 17.11
C GLN A 18 -14.16 23.42 18.07
N GLU A 19 -14.20 22.47 19.00
CA GLU A 19 -13.13 22.27 19.98
C GLU A 19 -11.85 21.76 19.35
N GLU A 20 -11.94 20.81 18.42
CA GLU A 20 -10.79 20.31 17.63
C GLU A 20 -10.23 21.42 16.74
N LEU A 21 -11.08 22.23 16.10
CA LEU A 21 -10.61 23.36 15.28
C LEU A 21 -9.86 24.38 16.13
N ARG A 22 -10.37 24.70 17.31
CA ARG A 22 -9.72 25.62 18.26
C ARG A 22 -8.39 25.07 18.76
N THR A 23 -8.33 23.78 19.03
CA THR A 23 -7.23 23.15 19.76
C THR A 23 -6.12 22.66 18.83
N ASP A 24 -6.47 22.04 17.72
CA ASP A 24 -5.55 21.36 16.80
C ASP A 24 -5.53 21.95 15.39
N GLN A 25 -6.38 22.93 15.10
CA GLN A 25 -6.61 23.42 13.75
C GLN A 25 -7.03 22.29 12.80
N SER A 26 -7.87 21.37 13.26
CA SER A 26 -8.48 20.32 12.44
C SER A 26 -9.94 20.09 12.81
N ILE A 27 -10.69 19.43 11.93
CA ILE A 27 -12.05 18.95 12.20
C ILE A 27 -12.11 17.49 11.76
N PHE A 28 -12.39 16.58 12.69
CA PHE A 28 -12.39 15.13 12.49
C PHE A 28 -11.13 14.61 11.80
N GLY A 29 -9.97 15.13 12.22
CA GLY A 29 -8.66 14.82 11.66
C GLY A 29 -8.32 15.50 10.32
N VAL A 30 -9.26 16.22 9.69
CA VAL A 30 -8.95 17.04 8.51
C VAL A 30 -8.36 18.35 8.97
N ARG A 31 -7.07 18.57 8.68
CA ARG A 31 -6.37 19.80 9.08
C ARG A 31 -6.87 21.01 8.28
N ARG A 32 -6.83 22.19 8.89
CA ARG A 32 -7.25 23.47 8.30
C ARG A 32 -6.47 23.84 7.04
N ASP A 33 -5.20 23.48 6.97
CA ASP A 33 -4.36 23.65 5.77
C ASP A 33 -4.75 22.72 4.61
N HIS A 34 -5.62 21.73 4.86
CA HIS A 34 -6.23 20.84 3.88
C HIS A 34 -7.73 21.13 3.67
N PHE A 35 -8.24 22.23 4.24
CA PHE A 35 -9.58 22.70 3.91
C PHE A 35 -9.56 23.26 2.50
N TRP A 36 -10.20 22.55 1.59
CA TRP A 36 -10.18 22.93 0.18
C TRP A 36 -11.10 24.12 -0.05
N THR A 37 -10.56 25.13 -0.73
CA THR A 37 -11.29 26.34 -1.13
C THR A 37 -11.28 26.45 -2.64
N THR A 38 -12.38 26.93 -3.22
CA THR A 38 -12.48 26.97 -4.68
C THR A 38 -11.57 28.05 -5.28
N PRO A 39 -10.70 27.70 -6.25
CA PRO A 39 -9.97 28.69 -7.02
C PRO A 39 -10.87 29.40 -8.06
N ARG A 40 -12.06 28.86 -8.34
CA ARG A 40 -13.04 29.42 -9.29
C ARG A 40 -14.37 29.71 -8.57
N PRO A 41 -14.80 30.97 -8.43
CA PRO A 41 -16.05 31.32 -7.72
C PRO A 41 -17.33 30.99 -8.51
N ARG A 42 -17.25 30.20 -9.59
CA ARG A 42 -18.39 29.87 -10.46
C ARG A 42 -18.90 28.47 -10.14
N LEU A 43 -20.20 28.36 -9.88
CA LEU A 43 -20.92 27.09 -9.84
C LEU A 43 -21.26 26.63 -11.27
N ILE A 44 -21.10 25.34 -11.54
CA ILE A 44 -21.57 24.67 -12.76
C ILE A 44 -22.91 23.97 -12.50
N ILE A 45 -23.63 23.63 -13.57
CA ILE A 45 -24.78 22.72 -13.52
C ILE A 45 -24.30 21.33 -13.95
N ASN A 46 -24.35 20.36 -13.04
CA ASN A 46 -23.94 18.98 -13.31
C ASN A 46 -25.01 18.20 -14.12
N ALA A 47 -24.76 16.92 -14.39
CA ALA A 47 -25.70 16.03 -15.07
C ALA A 47 -27.03 15.83 -14.32
N PHE A 48 -27.00 15.83 -12.98
CA PHE A 48 -28.18 15.71 -12.12
C PHE A 48 -29.00 17.01 -12.01
N GLY A 49 -28.45 18.15 -12.46
CA GLY A 49 -29.09 19.46 -12.39
C GLY A 49 -28.71 20.28 -11.16
N ASP A 50 -27.78 19.79 -10.34
CA ASP A 50 -27.30 20.49 -9.15
C ASP A 50 -26.32 21.61 -9.52
N ARG A 51 -26.29 22.65 -8.70
CA ARG A 51 -25.39 23.80 -8.86
C ARG A 51 -24.21 23.66 -7.91
N LEU A 52 -23.05 23.25 -8.42
CA LEU A 52 -21.89 22.89 -7.59
C LEU A 52 -20.62 23.58 -8.06
N ALA A 53 -19.69 23.85 -7.14
CA ALA A 53 -18.35 24.31 -7.48
C ALA A 53 -17.53 23.18 -8.12
N LEU A 54 -17.83 21.91 -7.82
CA LEU A 54 -17.17 20.73 -8.39
C LEU A 54 -18.16 19.58 -8.57
N PRO A 55 -18.12 18.85 -9.69
CA PRO A 55 -18.89 17.62 -9.86
C PRO A 55 -18.13 16.39 -9.32
N LEU A 56 -17.63 16.48 -8.08
CA LEU A 56 -16.76 15.49 -7.43
C LEU A 56 -17.23 15.18 -6.00
N GLY A 57 -17.15 13.91 -5.59
CA GLY A 57 -17.15 13.57 -4.17
C GLY A 57 -17.07 12.06 -3.89
N PRO A 58 -17.42 11.61 -2.67
CA PRO A 58 -17.36 10.21 -2.31
C PRO A 58 -18.52 9.42 -2.94
N ALA A 59 -18.24 8.17 -3.31
CA ALA A 59 -19.25 7.22 -3.75
C ALA A 59 -20.02 6.63 -2.56
N ALA A 60 -21.12 5.93 -2.82
CA ALA A 60 -21.84 5.17 -1.79
C ALA A 60 -20.90 4.16 -1.13
N GLY A 61 -20.53 4.44 0.12
CA GLY A 61 -19.53 3.69 0.87
C GLY A 61 -19.38 4.22 2.30
N PRO A 62 -18.41 3.74 3.08
CA PRO A 62 -18.30 4.06 4.51
C PRO A 62 -18.03 5.56 4.75
N ASN A 63 -17.39 6.25 3.80
CA ASN A 63 -17.19 7.70 3.88
C ASN A 63 -18.49 8.52 3.76
N THR A 64 -19.63 7.91 3.38
CA THR A 64 -20.93 8.58 3.24
C THR A 64 -22.00 8.06 4.19
N GLN A 65 -21.59 7.40 5.27
CA GLN A 65 -22.51 6.76 6.23
C GLN A 65 -22.80 7.61 7.48
N MET A 66 -21.76 8.16 8.11
CA MET A 66 -21.89 8.96 9.33
C MET A 66 -21.73 10.46 9.03
N ALA A 67 -22.33 11.32 9.86
CA ALA A 67 -22.35 12.76 9.63
C ALA A 67 -20.94 13.38 9.58
N HIS A 68 -20.06 12.97 10.49
CA HIS A 68 -18.66 13.43 10.51
C HIS A 68 -17.84 12.93 9.32
N ASN A 69 -18.16 11.76 8.75
CA ASN A 69 -17.49 11.25 7.55
C ASN A 69 -17.82 12.11 6.32
N ILE A 70 -19.10 12.47 6.17
CA ILE A 70 -19.60 13.32 5.09
C ILE A 70 -19.02 14.74 5.23
N LEU A 71 -19.03 15.30 6.44
CA LEU A 71 -18.41 16.59 6.74
C LEU A 71 -16.92 16.59 6.42
N ALA A 72 -16.16 15.57 6.85
CA ALA A 72 -14.74 15.46 6.55
C ALA A 72 -14.45 15.41 5.04
N SER A 73 -15.31 14.74 4.27
CA SER A 73 -15.20 14.72 2.81
C SER A 73 -15.44 16.10 2.20
N TYR A 74 -16.43 16.85 2.71
CA TYR A 74 -16.71 18.22 2.26
C TYR A 74 -15.54 19.17 2.50
N LEU A 75 -15.00 19.14 3.73
CA LEU A 75 -13.85 19.96 4.14
C LEU A 75 -12.65 19.73 3.21
N ALA A 76 -12.42 18.50 2.77
CA ALA A 76 -11.31 18.16 1.89
C ALA A 76 -11.55 18.41 0.38
N GLY A 77 -12.75 18.86 -0.03
CA GLY A 77 -13.04 19.29 -1.40
C GLY A 77 -14.21 18.60 -2.10
N ALA A 78 -14.86 17.61 -1.48
CA ALA A 78 -16.05 17.00 -2.07
C ALA A 78 -17.26 17.97 -2.08
N ARG A 79 -18.05 17.90 -3.15
CA ARG A 79 -19.27 18.72 -3.34
C ARG A 79 -20.49 17.89 -3.79
N PHE A 80 -20.27 16.67 -4.29
CA PHE A 80 -21.33 15.72 -4.66
C PHE A 80 -21.22 14.45 -3.80
N MET A 81 -22.16 14.24 -2.89
CA MET A 81 -22.16 13.13 -1.93
C MET A 81 -23.13 12.04 -2.38
N GLU A 82 -22.60 10.88 -2.74
CA GLU A 82 -23.43 9.71 -3.02
C GLU A 82 -23.62 8.93 -1.71
N LEU A 83 -24.81 9.03 -1.14
CA LEU A 83 -25.12 8.49 0.19
C LEU A 83 -25.32 6.97 0.11
N LYS A 84 -24.99 6.28 1.20
CA LYS A 84 -25.14 4.82 1.28
C LYS A 84 -26.57 4.38 1.00
N THR A 85 -26.70 3.22 0.36
CA THR A 85 -27.98 2.62 0.02
C THR A 85 -28.79 2.31 1.27
N VAL A 86 -30.03 2.81 1.33
CA VAL A 86 -31.01 2.44 2.36
C VAL A 86 -31.92 1.33 1.87
N GLN A 87 -32.38 0.50 2.81
CA GLN A 87 -33.00 -0.75 2.46
C GLN A 87 -33.95 -1.38 3.50
N ARG A 88 -34.69 -2.43 3.09
CA ARG A 88 -35.60 -3.17 4.00
C ARG A 88 -34.84 -3.85 5.13
N MET A 89 -33.74 -4.53 4.83
CA MET A 89 -32.82 -5.10 5.81
C MET A 89 -31.85 -4.02 6.29
N ASP A 90 -31.91 -3.61 7.55
CA ASP A 90 -31.11 -2.49 8.09
C ASP A 90 -30.69 -2.72 9.55
N GLY A 91 -29.83 -1.85 10.09
CA GLY A 91 -29.36 -1.93 11.47
C GLY A 91 -28.69 -3.26 11.84
N GLU A 92 -29.20 -3.93 12.88
CA GLU A 92 -28.62 -5.18 13.39
C GLU A 92 -28.67 -6.33 12.39
N GLU A 93 -29.76 -6.43 11.61
CA GLU A 93 -29.95 -7.50 10.63
C GLU A 93 -28.84 -7.48 9.58
N ILE A 94 -28.53 -6.30 9.04
CA ILE A 94 -27.46 -6.16 8.06
C ILE A 94 -26.08 -6.28 8.68
N ARG A 95 -25.84 -5.73 9.88
CA ARG A 95 -24.53 -5.86 10.54
C ARG A 95 -24.14 -7.34 10.69
N HIS A 96 -25.08 -8.18 11.11
CA HIS A 96 -24.85 -9.63 11.22
C HIS A 96 -24.67 -10.33 9.86
N ALA A 97 -25.22 -9.77 8.78
CA ALA A 97 -25.05 -10.29 7.43
C ALA A 97 -23.70 -9.90 6.80
N VAL A 98 -23.03 -8.86 7.30
CA VAL A 98 -21.75 -8.38 6.75
C VAL A 98 -20.59 -9.09 7.46
N PRO A 99 -19.89 -10.02 6.81
CA PRO A 99 -18.75 -10.68 7.43
C PRO A 99 -17.61 -9.68 7.63
N LYS A 100 -16.97 -9.73 8.81
CA LYS A 100 -15.89 -8.82 9.21
C LYS A 100 -14.55 -9.57 9.26
N PRO A 101 -13.45 -8.97 8.77
CA PRO A 101 -13.38 -7.66 8.14
C PRO A 101 -14.06 -7.61 6.76
N CYS A 102 -14.61 -6.46 6.40
CA CYS A 102 -15.42 -6.32 5.18
C CYS A 102 -14.76 -5.52 4.05
N ILE A 103 -13.54 -4.99 4.23
CA ILE A 103 -12.81 -4.20 3.23
C ILE A 103 -11.33 -4.62 3.18
N ASP A 104 -10.80 -4.82 1.97
CA ASP A 104 -9.37 -4.84 1.69
C ASP A 104 -9.08 -3.89 0.52
N ALA A 105 -8.27 -2.86 0.75
CA ALA A 105 -7.98 -1.83 -0.27
C ALA A 105 -6.51 -1.78 -0.69
N GLN A 106 -5.75 -2.87 -0.55
CA GLN A 106 -4.29 -2.83 -0.71
C GLN A 106 -3.82 -2.44 -2.12
N ASP A 107 -4.31 -3.11 -3.17
CA ASP A 107 -4.06 -2.75 -4.57
C ASP A 107 -5.38 -2.54 -5.33
N GLU A 108 -6.04 -3.63 -5.70
CA GLU A 108 -7.48 -3.60 -5.95
C GLU A 108 -8.21 -3.31 -4.63
N GLY A 109 -9.41 -2.74 -4.73
CA GLY A 109 -10.29 -2.63 -3.58
C GLY A 109 -11.32 -3.75 -3.60
N TYR A 110 -11.43 -4.50 -2.53
CA TYR A 110 -12.42 -5.54 -2.31
C TYR A 110 -13.32 -5.16 -1.13
N ASN A 111 -14.60 -5.49 -1.25
CA ASN A 111 -15.52 -5.39 -0.13
C ASN A 111 -16.62 -6.46 -0.20
N CYS A 112 -17.26 -6.75 0.93
CA CYS A 112 -18.38 -7.71 1.00
C CYS A 112 -19.76 -7.04 0.82
N GLU A 113 -19.94 -5.81 1.31
CA GLU A 113 -21.22 -5.08 1.28
C GLU A 113 -20.97 -3.56 1.33
N TRP A 114 -21.86 -2.76 0.73
CA TRP A 114 -21.82 -1.29 0.75
C TRP A 114 -23.06 -0.62 1.33
N SER A 115 -24.10 -1.37 1.64
CA SER A 115 -25.34 -0.86 2.23
C SER A 115 -25.12 -0.29 3.63
N THR A 116 -26.02 0.60 4.05
CA THR A 116 -25.89 1.22 5.38
C THR A 116 -26.05 0.19 6.48
N GLU A 117 -25.17 0.24 7.47
CA GLU A 117 -25.21 -0.58 8.69
C GLU A 117 -26.06 0.10 9.79
N LEU A 118 -26.53 1.31 9.53
CA LEU A 118 -27.49 2.04 10.35
C LEU A 118 -28.91 1.59 10.01
N THR A 119 -29.86 1.85 10.90
CA THR A 119 -31.27 1.78 10.52
C THR A 119 -31.61 2.92 9.54
N VAL A 120 -32.64 2.76 8.71
CA VAL A 120 -33.06 3.80 7.76
C VAL A 120 -33.33 5.16 8.45
N PRO A 121 -34.04 5.22 9.61
CA PRO A 121 -34.19 6.46 10.36
C PRO A 121 -32.85 7.04 10.84
N GLN A 122 -31.93 6.22 11.35
CA GLN A 122 -30.61 6.69 11.79
C GLN A 122 -29.80 7.26 10.62
N ALA A 123 -29.83 6.60 9.45
CA ALA A 123 -29.16 7.11 8.26
C ALA A 123 -29.73 8.48 7.84
N PHE A 124 -31.06 8.63 7.84
CA PHE A 124 -31.71 9.93 7.59
C PHE A 124 -31.25 11.02 8.58
N GLU A 125 -31.26 10.72 9.89
CA GLU A 125 -30.81 11.66 10.91
C GLU A 125 -29.36 12.10 10.70
N GLU A 126 -28.45 11.16 10.38
CA GLU A 126 -27.04 11.48 10.08
C GLU A 126 -26.91 12.37 8.83
N TYR A 127 -27.73 12.17 7.80
CA TYR A 127 -27.72 13.01 6.61
C TYR A 127 -28.20 14.43 6.91
N VAL A 128 -29.26 14.61 7.71
CA VAL A 128 -29.71 15.93 8.17
C VAL A 128 -28.61 16.63 8.98
N ARG A 129 -28.00 15.92 9.94
CA ARG A 129 -26.90 16.45 10.77
C ARG A 129 -25.71 16.88 9.91
N ALA A 130 -25.31 16.05 8.94
CA ALA A 130 -24.24 16.37 8.00
C ALA A 130 -24.56 17.62 7.18
N TYR A 131 -25.79 17.73 6.68
CA TYR A 131 -26.23 18.85 5.85
C TYR A 131 -26.17 20.18 6.61
N PHE A 132 -26.66 20.23 7.86
CA PHE A 132 -26.53 21.40 8.72
C PHE A 132 -25.08 21.71 9.09
N ALA A 133 -24.30 20.70 9.49
CA ALA A 133 -22.90 20.89 9.86
C ALA A 133 -22.08 21.46 8.69
N ILE A 134 -22.31 20.96 7.47
CA ILE A 134 -21.71 21.48 6.24
C ILE A 134 -22.16 22.92 6.01
N ALA A 135 -23.46 23.22 6.07
CA ALA A 135 -23.98 24.57 5.86
C ALA A 135 -23.33 25.61 6.80
N VAL A 136 -23.25 25.28 8.10
CA VAL A 136 -22.62 26.13 9.11
C VAL A 136 -21.13 26.28 8.86
N LEU A 137 -20.40 25.16 8.76
CA LEU A 137 -18.93 25.18 8.67
C LEU A 137 -18.44 25.68 7.30
N ALA A 138 -19.20 25.49 6.22
CA ALA A 138 -18.88 26.05 4.91
C ALA A 138 -18.83 27.59 4.96
N ARG A 139 -19.77 28.22 5.67
CA ARG A 139 -19.78 29.68 5.84
C ARG A 139 -18.77 30.13 6.88
N GLU A 140 -18.73 29.47 8.04
CA GLU A 140 -17.85 29.83 9.15
C GLU A 140 -16.37 29.70 8.79
N CYS A 141 -16.00 28.66 8.03
CA CYS A 141 -14.65 28.47 7.52
C CYS A 141 -14.41 29.11 6.14
N GLN A 142 -15.42 29.77 5.55
CA GLN A 142 -15.35 30.45 4.25
C GLN A 142 -14.95 29.54 3.08
N LEU A 143 -15.51 28.34 3.03
CA LEU A 143 -15.19 27.29 2.05
C LEU A 143 -16.13 27.27 0.83
N GLY A 144 -17.34 27.82 0.97
CA GLY A 144 -18.36 27.77 -0.08
C GLY A 144 -19.65 28.49 0.28
N SER A 145 -20.63 28.41 -0.63
CA SER A 145 -22.00 28.87 -0.41
C SER A 145 -22.91 27.73 0.07
N LEU A 146 -24.09 28.05 0.61
CA LEU A 146 -25.08 27.05 1.04
C LEU A 146 -25.57 26.14 -0.09
N GLU A 147 -25.56 26.63 -1.34
CA GLU A 147 -25.95 25.85 -2.52
C GLU A 147 -24.83 24.89 -3.01
N ASP A 148 -23.60 25.02 -2.48
CA ASP A 148 -22.41 24.30 -2.98
C ASP A 148 -22.28 22.90 -2.34
N ILE A 149 -23.37 22.12 -2.36
CA ILE A 149 -23.41 20.72 -1.92
C ILE A 149 -24.62 20.03 -2.54
N ALA A 150 -24.43 18.81 -3.04
CA ALA A 150 -25.51 17.96 -3.52
C ALA A 150 -25.44 16.60 -2.85
N PHE A 151 -26.55 16.14 -2.29
CA PHE A 151 -26.70 14.75 -1.89
C PHE A 151 -27.45 14.01 -2.99
N ASN A 152 -26.97 12.82 -3.31
CA ASN A 152 -27.62 11.87 -4.19
C ASN A 152 -27.85 10.60 -3.38
N ILE A 153 -29.12 10.24 -3.19
CA ILE A 153 -29.49 9.11 -2.33
C ILE A 153 -29.53 7.83 -3.14
N SER A 154 -29.22 6.71 -2.49
CA SER A 154 -29.30 5.39 -3.09
C SER A 154 -30.39 4.55 -2.42
N VAL A 155 -31.23 3.91 -3.24
CA VAL A 155 -32.24 2.93 -2.81
C VAL A 155 -32.13 1.71 -3.72
N GLY A 156 -32.38 0.51 -3.21
CA GLY A 156 -32.27 -0.69 -4.06
C GLY A 156 -33.03 -1.89 -3.56
N TYR A 157 -34.25 -2.11 -4.05
CA TYR A 157 -35.18 -3.21 -3.75
C TYR A 157 -36.05 -3.50 -4.98
N ASP A 158 -37.04 -4.38 -4.81
CA ASP A 158 -38.26 -4.36 -5.61
C ASP A 158 -39.11 -3.10 -5.33
N LEU A 159 -40.08 -2.84 -6.20
CA LEU A 159 -41.01 -1.73 -6.08
C LEU A 159 -41.84 -1.82 -4.79
N ASP A 160 -42.18 -3.03 -4.35
CA ASP A 160 -42.93 -3.24 -3.12
C ASP A 160 -42.12 -2.81 -1.89
N GLY A 161 -40.81 -3.07 -1.86
CA GLY A 161 -39.89 -2.59 -0.85
C GLY A 161 -39.75 -1.08 -0.87
N ILE A 162 -39.68 -0.46 -2.05
CA ILE A 162 -39.62 0.99 -2.19
C ILE A 162 -40.91 1.67 -1.70
N ARG A 163 -42.06 1.02 -1.93
CA ARG A 163 -43.37 1.48 -1.44
C ARG A 163 -43.65 1.12 0.02
N SER A 164 -42.75 0.40 0.67
CA SER A 164 -42.91 0.10 2.10
C SER A 164 -42.90 1.41 2.91
N GLU A 165 -43.70 1.47 3.98
CA GLU A 165 -43.81 2.66 4.83
C GLU A 165 -42.44 3.22 5.24
N LYS A 166 -41.49 2.32 5.56
CA LYS A 166 -40.12 2.68 5.96
C LYS A 166 -39.35 3.45 4.87
N ILE A 167 -39.33 2.94 3.64
CA ILE A 167 -38.59 3.55 2.54
C ILE A 167 -39.35 4.73 1.94
N ASP A 168 -40.68 4.65 1.87
CA ASP A 168 -41.54 5.73 1.39
C ASP A 168 -41.40 6.98 2.27
N THR A 169 -41.43 6.79 3.61
CA THR A 169 -41.22 7.87 4.58
C THR A 169 -39.84 8.49 4.39
N TYR A 170 -38.77 7.68 4.29
CA TYR A 170 -37.42 8.17 4.04
C TYR A 170 -37.32 9.02 2.76
N LEU A 171 -37.94 8.57 1.66
CA LEU A 171 -37.94 9.31 0.39
C LEU A 171 -38.68 10.64 0.51
N ASN A 172 -39.84 10.66 1.19
CA ASN A 172 -40.60 11.88 1.40
C ASN A 172 -39.86 12.87 2.32
N ASP A 173 -39.28 12.37 3.41
CA ASP A 173 -38.55 13.18 4.40
C ASP A 173 -37.24 13.75 3.83
N ILE A 174 -36.56 13.04 2.90
CA ILE A 174 -35.41 13.61 2.19
C ILE A 174 -35.82 14.63 1.13
N ALA A 175 -36.98 14.43 0.49
CA ALA A 175 -37.51 15.39 -0.47
C ALA A 175 -37.85 16.71 0.22
N ASP A 176 -38.29 16.68 1.48
CA ASP A 176 -38.50 17.86 2.34
C ASP A 176 -38.39 17.49 3.83
N ALA A 177 -37.26 17.82 4.45
CA ALA A 177 -36.99 17.49 5.85
C ALA A 177 -37.59 18.48 6.85
N SER A 178 -38.23 19.57 6.41
CA SER A 178 -38.63 20.69 7.28
C SER A 178 -39.57 20.29 8.43
N GLY A 179 -40.40 19.26 8.22
CA GLY A 179 -41.33 18.72 9.21
C GLY A 179 -40.73 17.70 10.17
N THR A 180 -39.48 17.29 9.97
CA THR A 180 -38.88 16.17 10.71
C THR A 180 -38.25 16.63 12.02
N ARG A 181 -38.21 15.71 13.00
CA ARG A 181 -37.58 15.95 14.31
C ARG A 181 -36.10 16.33 14.17
N ALA A 182 -35.36 15.58 13.35
CA ALA A 182 -33.93 15.81 13.14
C ALA A 182 -33.64 17.22 12.60
N TRP A 183 -34.47 17.69 11.66
CA TRP A 183 -34.36 19.03 11.11
C TRP A 183 -34.62 20.09 12.17
N GLN A 184 -35.69 19.94 12.94
CA GLN A 184 -36.05 20.88 14.01
C GLN A 184 -34.97 20.95 15.11
N GLU A 185 -34.45 19.80 15.52
CA GLU A 185 -33.35 19.70 16.50
C GLU A 185 -32.08 20.42 16.00
N CYS A 186 -31.66 20.17 14.75
CA CYS A 186 -30.48 20.83 14.18
C CYS A 186 -30.71 22.33 14.01
N HIS A 187 -31.86 22.74 13.47
CA HIS A 187 -32.19 24.14 13.27
C HIS A 187 -32.23 24.91 14.59
N GLN A 188 -32.92 24.37 15.61
CA GLN A 188 -33.00 24.98 16.93
C GLN A 188 -31.62 25.09 17.57
N TRP A 189 -30.80 24.04 17.50
CA TRP A 189 -29.45 24.09 18.03
C TRP A 189 -28.63 25.20 17.36
N VAL A 190 -28.65 25.29 16.02
CA VAL A 190 -27.91 26.35 15.31
C VAL A 190 -28.43 27.73 15.71
N GLU A 191 -29.76 27.90 15.82
CA GLU A 191 -30.38 29.16 16.25
C GLU A 191 -29.91 29.59 17.65
N GLU A 192 -29.83 28.66 18.59
CA GLU A 192 -29.37 28.91 19.97
C GLU A 192 -27.86 29.25 20.03
N HIS A 193 -27.05 28.69 19.12
CA HIS A 193 -25.60 28.86 19.07
C HIS A 193 -25.15 29.91 18.03
N LEU A 194 -26.07 30.62 17.37
CA LEU A 194 -25.75 31.71 16.43
C LEU A 194 -24.71 32.72 16.95
N PRO A 195 -24.74 33.15 18.23
CA PRO A 195 -23.73 34.09 18.77
C PRO A 195 -22.30 33.54 18.81
N GLU A 196 -22.10 32.23 18.65
CA GLU A 196 -20.78 31.59 18.65
C GLU A 196 -20.10 31.63 17.28
N PHE A 197 -20.84 31.93 16.21
CA PHE A 197 -20.33 31.98 14.85
C PHE A 197 -19.93 33.41 14.44
N THR A 198 -18.85 33.51 13.65
CA THR A 198 -18.33 34.79 13.17
C THR A 198 -18.90 35.17 11.81
N TYR A 199 -19.06 34.20 10.91
CA TYR A 199 -19.44 34.42 9.51
C TYR A 199 -20.79 33.79 9.13
N PHE A 200 -21.23 32.75 9.85
CA PHE A 200 -22.56 32.18 9.67
C PHE A 200 -23.61 33.06 10.36
N THR A 201 -24.66 33.44 9.63
CA THR A 201 -25.67 34.41 10.10
C THR A 201 -27.07 33.81 10.18
N ARG A 202 -28.00 34.56 10.78
CA ARG A 202 -29.42 34.19 10.77
C ARG A 202 -30.00 34.09 9.35
N ASP A 203 -29.58 34.97 8.43
CA ASP A 203 -29.99 34.88 7.02
C ASP A 203 -29.50 33.58 6.39
N ASP A 204 -28.27 33.14 6.71
CA ASP A 204 -27.77 31.86 6.23
C ASP A 204 -28.61 30.69 6.77
N LEU A 205 -28.98 30.69 8.06
CA LEU A 205 -29.85 29.68 8.67
C LEU A 205 -31.23 29.61 8.01
N ASP A 206 -31.89 30.77 7.82
CA ASP A 206 -33.22 30.85 7.23
C ASP A 206 -33.22 30.41 5.74
N ARG A 207 -32.05 30.34 5.10
CA ARG A 207 -31.85 29.98 3.69
C ARG A 207 -31.36 28.54 3.47
N ILE A 208 -31.14 27.76 4.53
CA ILE A 208 -30.82 26.33 4.38
C ILE A 208 -32.03 25.64 3.73
N ASP A 209 -31.82 25.02 2.57
CA ASP A 209 -32.88 24.35 1.82
C ASP A 209 -33.29 23.04 2.54
N PRO A 210 -34.58 22.85 2.89
CA PRO A 210 -35.02 21.61 3.54
C PRO A 210 -35.02 20.40 2.61
N ARG A 211 -34.79 20.59 1.31
CA ARG A 211 -34.75 19.51 0.32
C ARG A 211 -33.32 18.99 0.21
N LEU A 212 -33.00 17.97 1.01
CA LEU A 212 -31.64 17.40 1.12
C LEU A 212 -31.16 16.81 -0.21
N SER A 213 -32.03 16.10 -0.92
CA SER A 213 -31.73 15.51 -2.23
C SER A 213 -32.84 15.78 -3.24
N ARG A 214 -32.45 16.00 -4.50
CA ARG A 214 -33.36 16.04 -5.66
C ARG A 214 -33.18 14.84 -6.57
N SER A 215 -32.27 13.93 -6.23
CA SER A 215 -31.94 12.78 -7.06
C SER A 215 -31.84 11.47 -6.30
N VAL A 216 -32.20 10.41 -7.00
CA VAL A 216 -32.13 9.03 -6.54
C VAL A 216 -31.30 8.24 -7.55
N THR A 217 -30.30 7.52 -7.05
CA THR A 217 -29.66 6.43 -7.77
C THR A 217 -30.32 5.12 -7.38
N LEU A 218 -30.93 4.46 -8.36
CA LEU A 218 -31.50 3.13 -8.18
C LEU A 218 -30.37 2.09 -8.23
N SER A 219 -30.02 1.53 -7.07
CA SER A 219 -29.14 0.39 -6.95
C SER A 219 -29.91 -0.88 -7.33
N THR A 220 -29.56 -1.48 -8.46
CA THR A 220 -30.17 -2.73 -8.91
C THR A 220 -29.50 -3.90 -8.17
N LEU A 221 -30.29 -4.72 -7.47
CA LEU A 221 -29.81 -5.99 -6.95
C LEU A 221 -29.40 -6.90 -8.11
N HIS A 222 -28.36 -7.72 -7.91
CA HIS A 222 -27.99 -8.74 -8.89
C HIS A 222 -29.19 -9.64 -9.17
N GLY A 223 -29.50 -9.88 -10.45
CA GLY A 223 -30.69 -10.63 -10.84
C GLY A 223 -32.00 -9.83 -10.92
N CYS A 224 -32.00 -8.50 -10.70
CA CYS A 224 -33.22 -7.70 -10.78
C CYS A 224 -33.74 -7.59 -12.23
N PRO A 225 -34.98 -8.02 -12.54
CA PRO A 225 -35.53 -7.98 -13.88
C PRO A 225 -35.62 -6.55 -14.45
N ALA A 226 -35.42 -6.40 -15.76
CA ALA A 226 -35.46 -5.09 -16.43
C ALA A 226 -36.82 -4.38 -16.28
N ASP A 227 -37.92 -5.11 -16.29
CA ASP A 227 -39.26 -4.54 -16.09
C ASP A 227 -39.48 -4.05 -14.66
N GLU A 228 -38.89 -4.71 -13.67
CA GLU A 228 -38.91 -4.26 -12.27
C GLU A 228 -38.11 -2.96 -12.11
N ILE A 229 -36.90 -2.89 -12.70
CA ILE A 229 -36.07 -1.67 -12.75
C ILE A 229 -36.84 -0.52 -13.39
N GLU A 230 -37.50 -0.76 -14.53
CA GLU A 230 -38.30 0.26 -15.21
C GLU A 230 -39.47 0.74 -14.35
N ARG A 231 -40.20 -0.18 -13.71
CA ARG A 231 -41.33 0.16 -12.83
C ARG A 231 -40.90 1.01 -11.64
N ILE A 232 -39.76 0.71 -11.05
CA ILE A 232 -39.20 1.49 -9.95
C ILE A 232 -38.79 2.88 -10.43
N ALA A 233 -38.02 2.96 -11.52
CA ALA A 233 -37.58 4.24 -12.06
C ALA A 233 -38.77 5.12 -12.49
N MET A 234 -39.82 4.51 -13.05
CA MET A 234 -41.07 5.18 -13.37
C MET A 234 -41.76 5.73 -12.12
N HIS A 235 -41.83 4.94 -11.04
CA HIS A 235 -42.40 5.38 -9.76
C HIS A 235 -41.63 6.59 -9.19
N LEU A 236 -40.29 6.52 -9.18
CA LEU A 236 -39.43 7.61 -8.71
C LEU A 236 -39.59 8.90 -9.52
N LEU A 237 -39.70 8.79 -10.85
CA LEU A 237 -39.90 9.95 -11.74
C LEU A 237 -41.32 10.53 -11.64
N THR A 238 -42.35 9.68 -11.61
CA THR A 238 -43.74 10.12 -11.82
C THR A 238 -44.53 10.34 -10.55
N GLU A 239 -44.32 9.52 -9.52
CA GLU A 239 -45.03 9.60 -8.24
C GLU A 239 -44.20 10.37 -7.20
N LYS A 240 -42.88 10.16 -7.17
CA LYS A 240 -41.99 10.83 -6.19
C LYS A 240 -41.33 12.11 -6.69
N GLY A 241 -41.20 12.29 -8.01
CA GLY A 241 -40.66 13.51 -8.60
C GLY A 241 -39.15 13.69 -8.47
N PHE A 242 -38.38 12.60 -8.37
CA PHE A 242 -36.92 12.65 -8.28
C PHE A 242 -36.25 12.56 -9.65
N ASN A 243 -35.14 13.29 -9.83
CA ASN A 243 -34.17 12.95 -10.87
C ASN A 243 -33.68 11.52 -10.62
N THR A 244 -33.72 10.65 -11.62
CA THR A 244 -33.53 9.20 -11.39
C THR A 244 -32.40 8.67 -12.25
N PHE A 245 -31.41 8.04 -11.62
CA PHE A 245 -30.27 7.44 -12.29
C PHE A 245 -30.21 5.95 -12.00
N VAL A 246 -30.11 5.11 -13.03
CA VAL A 246 -30.03 3.65 -12.84
C VAL A 246 -28.57 3.24 -12.72
N LYS A 247 -28.24 2.48 -11.67
CA LYS A 247 -26.91 1.90 -11.52
C LYS A 247 -26.69 0.81 -12.58
N CYS A 248 -25.58 0.88 -13.29
CA CYS A 248 -25.20 -0.09 -14.31
C CYS A 248 -23.86 -0.75 -13.94
N ASN A 249 -23.83 -2.08 -13.99
CA ASN A 249 -22.65 -2.88 -13.72
C ASN A 249 -21.93 -3.26 -15.03
N PRO A 250 -20.58 -3.44 -15.02
CA PRO A 250 -19.84 -3.84 -16.21
C PRO A 250 -20.18 -5.24 -16.74
N THR A 251 -20.99 -6.02 -16.02
CA THR A 251 -21.59 -7.27 -16.51
C THR A 251 -22.33 -7.07 -17.84
N MET A 252 -22.85 -5.87 -18.11
CA MET A 252 -23.45 -5.46 -19.41
C MET A 252 -22.48 -5.53 -20.62
N LEU A 253 -21.18 -5.67 -20.40
CA LEU A 253 -20.19 -5.88 -21.47
C LEU A 253 -20.18 -7.31 -21.99
N GLY A 254 -20.64 -8.27 -21.18
CA GLY A 254 -20.53 -9.71 -21.45
C GLY A 254 -19.24 -10.33 -20.91
N TYR A 255 -19.33 -11.62 -20.55
CA TYR A 255 -18.25 -12.37 -19.89
C TYR A 255 -16.95 -12.35 -20.69
N ASP A 256 -17.01 -12.70 -21.97
CA ASP A 256 -15.83 -12.81 -22.84
C ASP A 256 -15.05 -11.49 -22.95
N TYR A 257 -15.77 -10.36 -23.06
CA TYR A 257 -15.14 -9.05 -23.13
C TYR A 257 -14.44 -8.71 -21.81
N ALA A 258 -15.12 -8.93 -20.67
CA ALA A 258 -14.56 -8.64 -19.36
C ALA A 258 -13.32 -9.50 -19.08
N ARG A 259 -13.41 -10.82 -19.33
CA ARG A 259 -12.29 -11.76 -19.15
C ARG A 259 -11.11 -11.42 -20.03
N THR A 260 -11.33 -11.25 -21.34
CA THR A 260 -10.27 -10.93 -22.30
C THR A 260 -9.59 -9.59 -21.97
N SER A 261 -10.35 -8.57 -21.56
CA SER A 261 -9.82 -7.25 -21.22
C SER A 261 -8.94 -7.30 -19.96
N LEU A 262 -9.38 -8.02 -18.93
CA LEU A 262 -8.62 -8.20 -17.69
C LEU A 262 -7.36 -9.06 -17.92
N ASP A 263 -7.44 -10.12 -18.71
CA ASP A 263 -6.28 -10.95 -19.07
C ASP A 263 -5.23 -10.15 -19.83
N ARG A 264 -5.65 -9.35 -20.82
CA ARG A 264 -4.74 -8.48 -21.56
C ARG A 264 -3.93 -7.54 -20.66
N LEU A 265 -4.46 -7.19 -19.49
CA LEU A 265 -3.84 -6.29 -18.53
C LEU A 265 -3.19 -7.02 -17.35
N GLY A 266 -3.08 -8.35 -17.38
CA GLY A 266 -2.40 -9.15 -16.36
C GLY A 266 -3.22 -9.40 -15.08
N TYR A 267 -4.56 -9.38 -15.19
CA TYR A 267 -5.48 -9.70 -14.09
C TYR A 267 -6.07 -11.12 -14.21
N GLU A 268 -5.30 -12.09 -14.73
CA GLU A 268 -5.74 -13.48 -14.93
C GLU A 268 -6.03 -14.21 -13.61
N TYR A 269 -5.52 -13.70 -12.49
CA TYR A 269 -5.75 -14.27 -11.15
C TYR A 269 -7.14 -13.96 -10.59
N LEU A 270 -7.86 -12.97 -11.14
CA LEU A 270 -9.22 -12.65 -10.73
C LEU A 270 -10.16 -13.76 -11.20
N THR A 271 -10.87 -14.38 -10.25
CA THR A 271 -11.79 -15.48 -10.53
C THR A 271 -13.23 -14.98 -10.53
N PHE A 272 -13.95 -15.24 -11.61
CA PHE A 272 -15.40 -14.98 -11.75
C PHE A 272 -15.97 -15.87 -12.87
N ASP A 273 -17.26 -16.18 -12.79
CA ASP A 273 -18.00 -16.97 -13.79
C ASP A 273 -19.02 -16.09 -14.55
N ASP A 274 -19.89 -16.73 -15.34
CA ASP A 274 -20.90 -16.07 -16.16
C ASP A 274 -22.22 -15.82 -15.43
N HIS A 275 -22.37 -16.26 -14.17
CA HIS A 275 -23.64 -16.18 -13.44
C HIS A 275 -24.20 -14.76 -13.38
N HIS A 276 -23.39 -13.81 -12.91
CA HIS A 276 -23.76 -12.40 -12.83
C HIS A 276 -23.97 -11.75 -14.20
N PHE A 277 -23.28 -12.22 -15.24
CA PHE A 277 -23.45 -11.72 -16.60
C PHE A 277 -24.78 -12.12 -17.22
N VAL A 278 -25.34 -13.26 -16.81
CA VAL A 278 -26.65 -13.75 -17.27
C VAL A 278 -27.78 -13.18 -16.41
N ALA A 279 -27.56 -13.05 -15.10
CA ALA A 279 -28.59 -12.62 -14.15
C ALA A 279 -28.84 -11.10 -14.17
N ASP A 280 -27.80 -10.28 -14.37
CA ASP A 280 -27.92 -8.82 -14.31
C ASP A 280 -28.70 -8.23 -15.50
N LEU A 281 -28.99 -6.93 -15.41
CA LEU A 281 -29.59 -6.17 -16.50
C LEU A 281 -28.79 -6.34 -17.80
N GLN A 282 -29.44 -6.85 -18.85
CA GLN A 282 -28.82 -7.05 -20.16
C GLN A 282 -28.81 -5.75 -20.97
N PHE A 283 -27.76 -5.57 -21.78
CA PHE A 283 -27.59 -4.35 -22.59
C PHE A 283 -28.76 -4.15 -23.58
N GLU A 284 -29.25 -5.23 -24.18
CA GLU A 284 -30.34 -5.20 -25.17
C GLU A 284 -31.68 -4.76 -24.57
N ASP A 285 -31.92 -5.11 -23.29
CA ASP A 285 -33.13 -4.69 -22.55
C ASP A 285 -32.98 -3.27 -21.98
N ALA A 286 -31.77 -2.90 -21.57
CA ALA A 286 -31.47 -1.60 -20.98
C ALA A 286 -31.70 -0.44 -21.96
N VAL A 287 -31.24 -0.56 -23.21
CA VAL A 287 -31.28 0.56 -24.18
C VAL A 287 -32.72 1.04 -24.45
N PRO A 288 -33.68 0.18 -24.80
CA PRO A 288 -35.07 0.60 -25.00
C PRO A 288 -35.71 1.17 -23.73
N MET A 289 -35.43 0.58 -22.56
CA MET A 289 -35.92 1.07 -21.26
C MET A 289 -35.42 2.49 -20.98
N PHE A 290 -34.12 2.74 -21.15
CA PHE A 290 -33.52 4.05 -20.89
C PHE A 290 -34.05 5.14 -21.84
N HIS A 291 -34.36 4.82 -23.11
CA HIS A 291 -35.05 5.76 -23.99
C HIS A 291 -36.42 6.16 -23.46
N ARG A 292 -37.21 5.20 -22.96
CA ARG A 292 -38.55 5.47 -22.38
C ARG A 292 -38.44 6.31 -21.11
N LEU A 293 -37.55 5.95 -20.19
CA LEU A 293 -37.33 6.69 -18.94
C LEU A 293 -36.80 8.11 -19.20
N THR A 294 -35.94 8.29 -20.20
CA THR A 294 -35.47 9.62 -20.63
C THR A 294 -36.64 10.48 -21.10
N ALA A 295 -37.50 9.96 -21.97
CA ALA A 295 -38.66 10.72 -22.48
C ALA A 295 -39.63 11.11 -21.36
N VAL A 296 -39.89 10.21 -20.39
CA VAL A 296 -40.76 10.51 -19.25
C VAL A 296 -40.13 11.55 -18.32
N ALA A 297 -38.82 11.47 -18.07
CA ALA A 297 -38.13 12.47 -17.26
C ALA A 297 -38.24 13.86 -17.90
N GLU A 298 -38.00 13.96 -19.22
CA GLU A 298 -38.14 15.21 -19.97
C GLU A 298 -39.57 15.77 -19.91
N GLU A 299 -40.60 14.93 -20.07
CA GLU A 299 -42.02 15.34 -19.95
C GLU A 299 -42.33 15.93 -18.56
N ARG A 300 -41.68 15.42 -17.51
CA ARG A 300 -41.86 15.86 -16.12
C ARG A 300 -40.92 17.00 -15.70
N GLY A 301 -40.04 17.46 -16.59
CA GLY A 301 -39.01 18.46 -16.24
C GLY A 301 -37.95 17.93 -15.27
N LEU A 302 -37.78 16.61 -15.23
CA LEU A 302 -36.78 15.88 -14.44
C LEU A 302 -35.66 15.39 -15.34
N ARG A 303 -34.65 14.79 -14.73
CA ARG A 303 -33.51 14.20 -15.42
C ARG A 303 -33.44 12.70 -15.21
N PHE A 304 -33.06 12.01 -16.28
CA PHE A 304 -32.73 10.60 -16.26
C PHE A 304 -31.29 10.39 -16.73
N GLY A 305 -30.62 9.40 -16.17
CA GLY A 305 -29.29 8.98 -16.62
C GLY A 305 -28.89 7.65 -16.00
N VAL A 306 -27.60 7.36 -16.08
CA VAL A 306 -27.03 6.13 -15.51
C VAL A 306 -25.84 6.42 -14.60
N LYS A 307 -25.66 5.55 -13.62
CA LYS A 307 -24.52 5.56 -12.71
C LYS A 307 -23.66 4.32 -12.98
N LEU A 308 -22.44 4.51 -13.45
CA LEU A 308 -21.50 3.39 -13.56
C LEU A 308 -20.91 3.09 -12.19
N THR A 309 -21.07 1.83 -11.79
CA THR A 309 -20.77 1.30 -10.46
C THR A 309 -19.30 1.46 -10.03
N ASN A 310 -19.09 1.46 -8.73
CA ASN A 310 -17.80 1.33 -8.06
C ASN A 310 -17.41 -0.13 -7.74
N THR A 311 -18.18 -1.12 -8.21
CA THR A 311 -17.98 -2.54 -7.91
C THR A 311 -18.14 -3.47 -9.10
N PHE A 312 -17.43 -4.59 -9.08
CA PHE A 312 -17.60 -5.72 -10.01
C PHE A 312 -17.46 -7.05 -9.24
N PRO A 313 -18.42 -7.99 -9.35
CA PRO A 313 -18.42 -9.21 -8.56
C PRO A 313 -17.28 -10.16 -8.96
N VAL A 314 -16.59 -10.72 -7.97
CA VAL A 314 -15.53 -11.72 -8.12
C VAL A 314 -15.60 -12.73 -6.95
N GLN A 315 -15.00 -13.90 -7.12
CA GLN A 315 -14.88 -14.90 -6.06
C GLN A 315 -13.70 -14.59 -5.14
N VAL A 316 -13.81 -14.99 -3.87
CA VAL A 316 -12.70 -14.93 -2.89
C VAL A 316 -11.74 -16.09 -3.16
N ALA A 317 -10.73 -15.84 -3.99
CA ALA A 317 -9.80 -16.87 -4.44
C ALA A 317 -8.52 -16.96 -3.60
N ALA A 318 -8.13 -15.88 -2.90
CA ALA A 318 -6.91 -15.82 -2.10
C ALA A 318 -7.17 -15.66 -0.58
N GLY A 319 -8.43 -15.77 -0.14
CA GLY A 319 -8.82 -15.58 1.26
C GLY A 319 -8.73 -14.11 1.70
N GLU A 320 -8.97 -13.20 0.77
CA GLU A 320 -8.90 -11.74 0.95
C GLU A 320 -9.87 -11.26 2.03
N LEU A 321 -11.09 -11.81 2.01
CA LEU A 321 -12.19 -11.46 2.89
C LEU A 321 -12.91 -12.73 3.37
N PRO A 322 -13.58 -12.73 4.53
CA PRO A 322 -14.31 -13.87 5.07
C PRO A 322 -15.68 -14.06 4.38
N ALA A 323 -15.68 -14.18 3.05
CA ALA A 323 -16.86 -14.39 2.21
C ALA A 323 -16.56 -15.40 1.08
N GLU A 324 -17.59 -15.86 0.37
CA GLU A 324 -17.41 -16.67 -0.86
C GLU A 324 -17.23 -15.78 -2.09
N GLU A 325 -17.97 -14.66 -2.13
CA GLU A 325 -17.90 -13.65 -3.17
C GLU A 325 -17.59 -12.27 -2.57
N MET A 326 -16.97 -11.41 -3.38
CA MET A 326 -16.60 -10.05 -3.01
C MET A 326 -16.71 -9.13 -4.23
N TYR A 327 -16.68 -7.82 -3.97
CA TYR A 327 -16.81 -6.80 -4.98
C TYR A 327 -15.48 -6.10 -5.24
N MET A 328 -14.94 -6.28 -6.44
CA MET A 328 -13.69 -5.69 -6.92
C MET A 328 -13.89 -4.24 -7.40
N SER A 329 -12.93 -3.39 -7.10
CA SER A 329 -12.89 -1.96 -7.40
C SER A 329 -11.45 -1.48 -7.66
N GLY A 330 -11.27 -0.20 -7.95
CA GLY A 330 -9.96 0.39 -8.23
C GLY A 330 -9.55 0.21 -9.69
N ARG A 331 -8.26 0.04 -9.93
CA ARG A 331 -7.64 0.16 -11.26
C ARG A 331 -8.12 -0.89 -12.27
N SER A 332 -8.35 -2.10 -11.81
CA SER A 332 -8.96 -3.19 -12.60
C SER A 332 -10.39 -2.87 -13.03
N LEU A 333 -11.18 -2.21 -12.17
CA LEU A 333 -12.55 -1.81 -12.49
C LEU A 333 -12.61 -0.63 -13.48
N TYR A 334 -11.62 0.27 -13.48
CA TYR A 334 -11.58 1.43 -14.37
C TYR A 334 -11.71 1.01 -15.85
N VAL A 335 -11.02 -0.07 -16.22
CA VAL A 335 -11.03 -0.67 -17.56
C VAL A 335 -12.45 -1.01 -17.99
N LEU A 336 -13.14 -1.82 -17.18
CA LEU A 336 -14.49 -2.29 -17.52
C LEU A 336 -15.51 -1.15 -17.47
N SER A 337 -15.40 -0.26 -16.49
CA SER A 337 -16.35 0.85 -16.33
C SER A 337 -16.24 1.87 -17.46
N LEU A 338 -15.01 2.22 -17.89
CA LEU A 338 -14.81 3.16 -18.99
C LEU A 338 -15.25 2.55 -20.34
N SER A 339 -14.98 1.27 -20.57
CA SER A 339 -15.51 0.55 -21.74
C SER A 339 -17.04 0.49 -21.76
N LEU A 340 -17.69 0.32 -20.61
CA LEU A 340 -19.16 0.37 -20.54
C LEU A 340 -19.67 1.80 -20.82
N ALA A 341 -19.00 2.83 -20.31
CA ALA A 341 -19.32 4.22 -20.62
C ALA A 341 -19.26 4.49 -22.13
N GLN A 342 -18.22 3.98 -22.80
CA GLN A 342 -18.07 4.06 -24.25
C GLN A 342 -19.24 3.38 -24.96
N LYS A 343 -19.54 2.12 -24.62
CA LYS A 343 -20.62 1.33 -25.24
C LYS A 343 -21.99 2.02 -25.10
N LEU A 344 -22.30 2.57 -23.92
CA LEU A 344 -23.53 3.34 -23.69
C LEU A 344 -23.52 4.67 -24.45
N SER A 345 -22.40 5.39 -24.47
CA SER A 345 -22.31 6.67 -25.18
C SER A 345 -22.51 6.52 -26.69
N HIS A 346 -22.02 5.44 -27.30
CA HIS A 346 -22.31 5.11 -28.70
C HIS A 346 -23.79 4.79 -28.94
N ALA A 347 -24.45 4.07 -28.02
CA ALA A 347 -25.86 3.71 -28.17
C ALA A 347 -26.81 4.92 -28.07
N PHE A 348 -26.39 6.01 -27.44
CA PHE A 348 -27.20 7.21 -27.21
C PHE A 348 -26.65 8.48 -27.88
N ASP A 349 -25.68 8.37 -28.79
CA ASP A 349 -24.99 9.50 -29.44
C ASP A 349 -24.46 10.55 -28.42
N GLY A 350 -23.96 10.08 -27.28
CA GLY A 350 -23.45 10.93 -26.19
C GLY A 350 -24.51 11.71 -25.40
N LYS A 351 -25.80 11.46 -25.62
CA LYS A 351 -26.90 12.22 -24.97
C LYS A 351 -27.28 11.69 -23.59
N LEU A 352 -27.07 10.40 -23.32
CA LEU A 352 -27.38 9.78 -22.04
C LEU A 352 -26.40 10.30 -20.97
N PRO A 353 -26.88 10.96 -19.90
CA PRO A 353 -26.01 11.41 -18.82
C PRO A 353 -25.41 10.22 -18.06
N ILE A 354 -24.10 10.30 -17.80
CA ILE A 354 -23.35 9.26 -17.08
C ILE A 354 -22.65 9.88 -15.87
N SER A 355 -22.98 9.37 -14.68
CA SER A 355 -22.13 9.50 -13.50
C SER A 355 -21.21 8.29 -13.37
N PHE A 356 -20.01 8.50 -12.84
CA PHE A 356 -18.93 7.49 -12.91
C PHE A 356 -18.25 7.27 -11.57
N SER A 357 -17.97 6.00 -11.22
CA SER A 357 -17.29 5.63 -9.97
C SER A 357 -16.27 4.48 -10.10
N GLY A 358 -15.94 4.06 -11.32
CA GLY A 358 -15.04 2.93 -11.54
C GLY A 358 -13.58 3.33 -11.49
N GLY A 359 -12.87 3.18 -10.37
CA GLY A 359 -11.41 3.26 -10.33
C GLY A 359 -10.78 4.62 -10.64
N ILE A 360 -11.46 5.72 -10.30
CA ILE A 360 -10.94 7.08 -10.46
C ILE A 360 -9.90 7.42 -9.40
N ASP A 361 -8.84 8.10 -9.83
CA ASP A 361 -7.82 8.72 -8.98
C ASP A 361 -7.29 10.03 -9.59
N ALA A 362 -6.28 10.62 -8.97
CA ALA A 362 -5.74 11.93 -9.37
C ALA A 362 -5.17 11.96 -10.80
N PHE A 363 -4.80 10.80 -11.36
CA PHE A 363 -4.13 10.76 -12.67
C PHE A 363 -5.09 10.57 -13.84
N ASN A 364 -6.33 10.15 -13.59
CA ASN A 364 -7.31 9.89 -14.66
C ASN A 364 -8.57 10.77 -14.59
N ILE A 365 -8.85 11.40 -13.44
CA ILE A 365 -10.09 12.18 -13.25
C ILE A 365 -10.26 13.29 -14.29
N ALA A 366 -9.19 14.04 -14.59
CA ALA A 366 -9.24 15.13 -15.56
C ALA A 366 -9.55 14.64 -16.98
N GLN A 367 -9.02 13.49 -17.38
CA GLN A 367 -9.32 12.88 -18.69
C GLN A 367 -10.79 12.49 -18.78
N VAL A 368 -11.34 11.85 -17.74
CA VAL A 368 -12.75 11.43 -17.70
C VAL A 368 -13.69 12.64 -17.74
N LEU A 369 -13.45 13.68 -16.94
CA LEU A 369 -14.28 14.88 -16.93
C LEU A 369 -14.30 15.60 -18.29
N ARG A 370 -13.16 15.64 -19.01
CA ARG A 370 -13.09 16.25 -20.35
C ARG A 370 -13.93 15.52 -21.40
N THR A 371 -14.32 14.27 -21.16
CA THR A 371 -15.28 13.57 -22.03
C THR A 371 -16.71 14.05 -21.82
N GLY A 372 -17.00 14.83 -20.78
CA GLY A 372 -18.35 15.25 -20.39
C GLY A 372 -19.02 14.34 -19.36
N ILE A 373 -18.41 13.21 -19.00
CA ILE A 373 -18.85 12.35 -17.90
C ILE A 373 -18.75 13.10 -16.57
N GLN A 374 -19.88 13.29 -15.90
CA GLN A 374 -19.96 13.92 -14.58
C GLN A 374 -21.34 13.64 -13.95
N PRO A 375 -21.46 13.71 -12.61
CA PRO A 375 -20.41 13.82 -11.62
C PRO A 375 -19.59 12.54 -11.46
N VAL A 376 -18.38 12.71 -10.98
CA VAL A 376 -17.44 11.63 -10.69
C VAL A 376 -17.39 11.40 -9.19
N THR A 377 -17.52 10.15 -8.76
CA THR A 377 -17.38 9.78 -7.35
C THR A 377 -16.26 8.77 -7.14
N VAL A 378 -15.70 8.72 -5.92
CA VAL A 378 -14.60 7.82 -5.57
C VAL A 378 -14.86 7.06 -4.27
N ALA A 379 -14.41 5.82 -4.20
CA ALA A 379 -14.39 5.01 -2.97
C ALA A 379 -12.97 4.53 -2.65
N THR A 380 -12.43 3.65 -3.49
CA THR A 380 -11.16 2.95 -3.23
C THR A 380 -9.99 3.90 -2.95
N THR A 381 -9.85 5.01 -3.68
CA THR A 381 -8.72 5.93 -3.48
C THR A 381 -8.76 6.59 -2.10
N ILE A 382 -9.94 6.94 -1.59
CA ILE A 382 -10.11 7.59 -0.27
C ILE A 382 -10.17 6.58 0.89
N LEU A 383 -10.05 5.28 0.60
CA LEU A 383 -9.81 4.22 1.59
C LEU A 383 -8.31 3.86 1.70
N LYS A 384 -7.45 4.47 0.89
CA LYS A 384 -5.99 4.30 0.93
C LYS A 384 -5.34 5.44 1.74
N PRO A 385 -4.06 5.33 2.15
CA PRO A 385 -3.34 6.35 2.93
C PRO A 385 -3.50 7.77 2.36
N GLY A 386 -3.66 8.77 3.24
CA GLY A 386 -4.22 10.09 2.93
C GLY A 386 -5.75 10.17 3.08
N GLY A 387 -6.49 9.09 2.84
CA GLY A 387 -7.93 9.03 3.03
C GLY A 387 -8.67 10.15 2.29
N VAL A 388 -9.55 10.86 2.99
CA VAL A 388 -10.29 11.99 2.39
C VAL A 388 -9.40 13.16 1.96
N THR A 389 -8.19 13.34 2.50
CA THR A 389 -7.35 14.49 2.11
C THR A 389 -6.90 14.40 0.66
N ARG A 390 -6.95 13.21 0.06
CA ARG A 390 -6.79 13.00 -1.40
C ARG A 390 -7.79 13.80 -2.23
N PHE A 391 -8.93 14.21 -1.66
CA PHE A 391 -9.85 15.11 -2.34
C PHE A 391 -9.22 16.45 -2.71
N ASN A 392 -8.20 16.96 -1.99
CA ASN A 392 -7.54 18.22 -2.36
C ASN A 392 -6.97 18.14 -3.78
N GLN A 393 -6.16 17.10 -4.05
CA GLN A 393 -5.60 16.88 -5.38
C GLN A 393 -6.69 16.59 -6.43
N LEU A 394 -7.66 15.73 -6.10
CA LEU A 394 -8.77 15.41 -7.01
C LEU A 394 -9.60 16.65 -7.35
N ALA A 395 -9.82 17.53 -6.39
CA ALA A 395 -10.58 18.77 -6.53
C ALA A 395 -9.83 19.77 -7.39
N ASP A 396 -8.51 19.90 -7.23
CA ASP A 396 -7.68 20.75 -8.08
C ASP A 396 -7.66 20.29 -9.54
N GLU A 397 -7.51 18.98 -9.77
CA GLU A 397 -7.59 18.38 -11.12
C GLU A 397 -9.00 18.54 -11.72
N THR A 398 -10.03 18.37 -10.90
CA THR A 398 -11.44 18.58 -11.30
C THR A 398 -11.70 20.03 -11.67
N ALA A 399 -11.24 20.99 -10.86
CA ALA A 399 -11.43 22.42 -11.10
C ALA A 399 -10.82 22.88 -12.43
N GLN A 400 -9.73 22.23 -12.86
CA GLN A 400 -9.08 22.49 -14.14
C GLN A 400 -9.83 21.90 -15.34
N ALA A 401 -10.51 20.76 -15.15
CA ALA A 401 -11.14 19.99 -16.23
C ALA A 401 -12.66 20.14 -16.36
N MET A 402 -13.35 20.58 -15.30
CA MET A 402 -14.81 20.62 -15.25
C MET A 402 -15.44 21.66 -16.20
N SER A 403 -16.69 21.38 -16.59
CA SER A 403 -17.56 22.28 -17.35
C SER A 403 -19.02 22.06 -16.96
N ASP A 404 -19.91 22.99 -17.34
CA ASP A 404 -21.35 22.69 -17.33
C ASP A 404 -21.65 21.43 -18.14
N TYR A 405 -22.60 20.62 -17.68
CA TYR A 405 -23.00 19.42 -18.39
C TYR A 405 -23.68 19.78 -19.72
N SER A 406 -23.21 19.19 -20.83
CA SER A 406 -23.71 19.43 -22.18
C SER A 406 -23.77 18.17 -23.06
N GLY A 407 -23.68 16.99 -22.45
CA GLY A 407 -23.53 15.71 -23.14
C GLY A 407 -22.10 15.16 -23.08
N ILE A 408 -21.90 13.98 -23.65
CA ILE A 408 -20.63 13.25 -23.67
C ILE A 408 -19.99 13.35 -25.07
N ASP A 409 -18.72 13.75 -25.13
CA ASP A 409 -17.89 13.67 -26.32
C ASP A 409 -17.43 12.22 -26.54
N VAL A 410 -18.17 11.52 -27.40
CA VAL A 410 -17.91 10.12 -27.75
C VAL A 410 -16.51 9.91 -28.32
N GLN A 411 -15.99 10.85 -29.11
CA GLN A 411 -14.65 10.71 -29.70
C GLN A 411 -13.55 10.89 -28.66
N ALA A 412 -13.73 11.80 -27.69
CA ALA A 412 -12.82 11.94 -26.57
C ALA A 412 -12.82 10.69 -25.68
N LEU A 413 -14.00 10.09 -25.48
CA LEU A 413 -14.15 8.86 -24.72
C LEU A 413 -13.51 7.66 -25.44
N ASP A 414 -13.64 7.55 -26.77
CA ASP A 414 -12.97 6.52 -27.56
C ASP A 414 -11.46 6.56 -27.39
N ARG A 415 -10.86 7.76 -27.49
CA ARG A 415 -9.42 7.94 -27.25
C ARG A 415 -9.02 7.57 -25.83
N ALA A 416 -9.84 7.91 -24.83
CA ALA A 416 -9.55 7.55 -23.44
C ALA A 416 -9.54 6.03 -23.21
N VAL A 417 -10.43 5.28 -23.86
CA VAL A 417 -10.43 3.80 -23.81
C VAL A 417 -9.22 3.21 -24.56
N GLU A 418 -8.83 3.77 -25.71
CA GLU A 418 -7.63 3.35 -26.44
C GLU A 418 -6.36 3.57 -25.60
N ASP A 419 -6.20 4.76 -25.02
CA ASP A 419 -5.09 5.13 -24.14
C ASP A 419 -5.02 4.21 -22.91
N LEU A 420 -6.17 3.80 -22.38
CA LEU A 420 -6.26 2.90 -21.24
C LEU A 420 -5.62 1.53 -21.52
N PHE A 421 -5.85 0.94 -22.70
CA PHE A 421 -5.26 -0.36 -23.06
C PHE A 421 -3.79 -0.25 -23.51
N ALA A 422 -3.34 0.94 -23.92
CA ALA A 422 -1.96 1.22 -24.24
C ALA A 422 -1.11 1.60 -23.01
N GLY A 423 -1.73 2.15 -21.97
CA GLY A 423 -1.07 2.69 -20.80
C GLY A 423 -0.55 1.62 -19.85
N GLU A 424 0.76 1.62 -19.59
CA GLU A 424 1.38 0.70 -18.62
C GLU A 424 0.75 0.80 -17.24
N ARG A 425 0.34 2.02 -16.83
CA ARG A 425 -0.30 2.29 -15.54
C ARG A 425 -1.43 1.34 -15.25
N TYR A 426 -2.23 0.90 -16.22
CA TYR A 426 -3.42 0.05 -15.99
C TYR A 426 -3.12 -1.45 -16.07
N HIS A 427 -1.91 -1.84 -16.47
CA HIS A 427 -1.48 -3.23 -16.47
C HIS A 427 -1.01 -3.64 -15.06
N LYS A 428 -1.39 -4.81 -14.56
CA LYS A 428 -1.02 -5.33 -13.23
C LYS A 428 0.46 -5.16 -12.90
N ARG A 429 1.36 -5.38 -13.87
CA ARG A 429 2.83 -5.28 -13.73
C ARG A 429 3.39 -3.89 -13.44
N TRP A 430 2.59 -2.82 -13.57
CA TRP A 430 3.00 -1.47 -13.22
C TRP A 430 3.29 -1.32 -11.73
N ARG A 431 2.56 -2.08 -10.88
CA ARG A 431 2.82 -2.16 -9.45
C ARG A 431 3.75 -3.32 -9.12
N GLU A 432 4.55 -3.11 -8.10
CA GLU A 432 5.51 -4.09 -7.60
C GLU A 432 4.81 -5.36 -7.07
N LYS A 433 5.43 -6.51 -7.32
CA LYS A 433 4.95 -7.81 -6.82
C LYS A 433 5.31 -7.97 -5.35
N ILE A 434 4.35 -7.75 -4.46
CA ILE A 434 4.61 -7.75 -3.02
C ILE A 434 3.63 -8.68 -2.32
N ARG A 435 4.17 -9.55 -1.45
CA ARG A 435 3.37 -10.47 -0.64
C ARG A 435 2.74 -9.77 0.56
N SER A 436 3.52 -8.97 1.28
CA SER A 436 3.06 -8.18 2.41
C SER A 436 3.92 -6.94 2.55
N ARG A 437 3.27 -5.79 2.74
CA ARG A 437 3.95 -4.52 3.04
C ARG A 437 4.29 -4.40 4.53
N LYS A 438 3.70 -5.24 5.38
CA LYS A 438 3.93 -5.24 6.83
C LYS A 438 5.29 -5.84 7.16
N THR A 439 6.00 -5.23 8.08
CA THR A 439 7.18 -5.82 8.71
C THR A 439 6.75 -6.81 9.81
N SER A 440 7.67 -7.62 10.34
CA SER A 440 7.40 -8.57 11.42
C SER A 440 7.23 -7.96 12.83
N THR A 441 7.49 -6.66 13.03
CA THR A 441 7.39 -6.03 14.35
C THR A 441 5.94 -5.95 14.85
N ALA A 442 5.71 -6.26 16.12
CA ALA A 442 4.43 -6.00 16.78
C ALA A 442 4.09 -4.50 16.78
N LEU A 443 2.79 -4.17 16.84
CA LEU A 443 2.33 -2.79 16.99
C LEU A 443 2.40 -2.39 18.47
N PRO A 444 3.27 -1.44 18.88
CA PRO A 444 3.32 -1.00 20.27
C PRO A 444 2.09 -0.16 20.62
N LEU A 445 1.77 -0.06 21.90
CA LEU A 445 0.63 0.70 22.42
C LEU A 445 0.79 2.19 22.14
N THR A 446 1.96 2.73 22.46
CA THR A 446 2.43 4.10 22.21
C THR A 446 3.71 4.07 21.36
N ASP A 447 4.19 5.22 20.89
CA ASP A 447 5.43 5.37 20.10
C ASP A 447 5.56 4.36 18.95
N CYS A 448 4.61 4.45 18.01
CA CYS A 448 4.44 3.49 16.93
C CYS A 448 4.88 3.99 15.55
N PHE A 449 5.37 5.23 15.42
CA PHE A 449 5.84 5.73 14.15
C PHE A 449 7.16 5.04 13.79
N LYS A 450 7.31 4.74 12.51
CA LYS A 450 8.54 4.14 11.98
C LYS A 450 8.66 4.36 10.49
N ALA A 451 9.88 4.33 9.99
CA ALA A 451 10.18 4.14 8.58
C ALA A 451 10.24 2.63 8.28
N PRO A 452 9.19 2.00 7.73
CA PRO A 452 9.19 0.54 7.48
C PRO A 452 10.23 0.11 6.43
N CYS A 453 10.66 1.02 5.56
CA CYS A 453 11.76 0.77 4.63
C CYS A 453 13.12 0.57 5.34
N GLU A 454 13.31 1.17 6.52
CA GLU A 454 14.48 1.01 7.38
C GLU A 454 14.22 -0.11 8.39
N HIS A 455 13.25 0.08 9.30
CA HIS A 455 12.94 -0.81 10.40
C HIS A 455 12.14 -2.04 9.92
N GLY A 456 12.85 -3.12 9.60
CA GLY A 456 12.27 -4.39 9.14
C GLY A 456 12.20 -4.54 7.62
N GLY A 457 12.60 -3.52 6.85
CA GLY A 457 12.65 -3.57 5.39
C GLY A 457 14.07 -3.67 4.82
N CYS A 458 15.00 -2.86 5.30
CA CYS A 458 16.39 -2.92 4.87
C CYS A 458 17.18 -3.88 5.77
N PRO A 459 17.85 -4.93 5.25
CA PRO A 459 18.57 -5.88 6.09
C PRO A 459 19.68 -5.27 6.96
N VAL A 460 20.28 -4.17 6.53
CA VAL A 460 21.31 -3.44 7.30
C VAL A 460 20.74 -2.30 8.14
N GLU A 461 19.41 -2.13 8.14
CA GLU A 461 18.68 -1.04 8.80
C GLU A 461 19.23 0.34 8.41
N GLN A 462 19.43 0.55 7.11
CA GLN A 462 19.96 1.81 6.59
C GLN A 462 18.95 2.94 6.76
N GLN A 463 19.44 4.12 7.16
CA GLN A 463 18.69 5.37 7.33
C GLN A 463 18.22 5.94 6.00
N ILE A 464 17.23 5.27 5.41
CA ILE A 464 16.74 5.57 4.08
C ILE A 464 16.13 6.97 4.00
N PRO A 465 15.17 7.34 4.86
CA PRO A 465 14.56 8.67 4.79
C PRO A 465 15.58 9.81 4.88
N GLU A 466 16.64 9.63 5.67
CA GLU A 466 17.71 10.60 5.92
C GLU A 466 18.52 10.85 4.65
N TYR A 467 19.09 9.80 4.04
CA TYR A 467 19.88 9.99 2.82
C TYR A 467 18.99 10.45 1.67
N LEU A 468 17.71 10.05 1.62
CA LEU A 468 16.76 10.55 0.62
C LEU A 468 16.57 12.07 0.75
N ALA A 469 16.38 12.57 1.97
CA ALA A 469 16.20 14.00 2.23
C ALA A 469 17.47 14.80 1.90
N LEU A 470 18.63 14.35 2.38
CA LEU A 470 19.92 15.01 2.15
C LEU A 470 20.30 15.04 0.66
N THR A 471 20.08 13.93 -0.05
CA THR A 471 20.40 13.83 -1.48
C THR A 471 19.49 14.71 -2.33
N ALA A 472 18.19 14.76 -2.01
CA ALA A 472 17.26 15.69 -2.64
C ALA A 472 17.68 17.15 -2.44
N ALA A 473 18.17 17.49 -1.24
CA ALA A 473 18.73 18.82 -0.93
C ALA A 473 20.10 19.11 -1.59
N GLY A 474 20.74 18.11 -2.21
CA GLY A 474 22.09 18.23 -2.80
C GLY A 474 23.23 18.18 -1.77
N GLN A 475 22.94 17.76 -0.54
CA GLN A 475 23.91 17.60 0.56
C GLN A 475 24.55 16.22 0.47
N TYR A 476 25.30 15.97 -0.60
CA TYR A 476 25.85 14.64 -0.90
C TYR A 476 26.86 14.14 0.13
N THR A 477 27.67 15.04 0.71
CA THR A 477 28.69 14.66 1.71
C THR A 477 28.04 14.09 2.96
N GLU A 478 27.01 14.76 3.45
CA GLU A 478 26.21 14.35 4.58
C GLU A 478 25.42 13.08 4.25
N ALA A 479 24.76 13.03 3.10
CA ALA A 479 24.01 11.85 2.65
C ALA A 479 24.89 10.60 2.59
N PHE A 480 26.08 10.71 1.99
CA PHE A 480 27.02 9.61 1.89
C PHE A 480 27.54 9.19 3.26
N SER A 481 27.77 10.13 4.18
CA SER A 481 28.20 9.81 5.55
C SER A 481 27.16 9.00 6.30
N VAL A 482 25.86 9.29 6.08
CA VAL A 482 24.74 8.49 6.60
C VAL A 482 24.73 7.09 5.97
N ILE A 483 24.84 7.00 4.65
CA ILE A 483 24.87 5.71 3.93
C ILE A 483 26.03 4.84 4.43
N ALA A 484 27.24 5.38 4.50
CA ALA A 484 28.46 4.66 4.85
C ALA A 484 28.48 4.12 6.29
N LEU A 485 27.59 4.61 7.15
CA LEU A 485 27.45 4.11 8.52
C LEU A 485 27.03 2.63 8.52
N ASP A 486 26.05 2.24 7.71
CA ASP A 486 25.54 0.86 7.69
C ASP A 486 25.83 0.10 6.40
N ASN A 487 26.24 0.82 5.35
CA ASN A 487 26.47 0.26 4.03
C ASN A 487 27.93 0.39 3.62
N THR A 488 28.62 -0.73 3.63
CA THR A 488 30.04 -0.83 3.29
C THR A 488 30.28 -0.95 1.78
N SER A 489 29.23 -0.94 0.96
CA SER A 489 29.33 -1.05 -0.50
C SER A 489 28.26 -0.17 -1.19
N PRO A 490 28.30 1.15 -0.98
CA PRO A 490 27.27 2.07 -1.42
C PRO A 490 27.13 2.16 -2.94
N THR A 491 28.21 2.02 -3.72
CA THR A 491 28.14 2.02 -5.19
C THR A 491 27.54 0.72 -5.69
N ILE A 492 28.06 -0.42 -5.24
CA ILE A 492 27.58 -1.76 -5.61
C ILE A 492 26.11 -1.89 -5.26
N THR A 493 25.70 -1.49 -4.06
CA THR A 493 24.27 -1.51 -3.66
C THR A 493 23.45 -0.37 -4.26
N GLY A 494 24.08 0.67 -4.81
CA GLY A 494 23.44 1.70 -5.64
C GLY A 494 23.16 1.22 -7.07
N VAL A 495 23.77 0.12 -7.49
CA VAL A 495 23.60 -0.45 -8.84
C VAL A 495 22.85 -1.79 -8.80
N LEU A 496 23.19 -2.66 -7.85
CA LEU A 496 22.80 -4.08 -7.84
C LEU A 496 21.89 -4.50 -6.68
N CYS A 497 21.56 -3.60 -5.75
CA CYS A 497 20.68 -3.98 -4.64
C CYS A 497 19.32 -4.47 -5.17
N SER A 498 18.80 -5.51 -4.54
CA SER A 498 17.47 -6.07 -4.82
C SER A 498 16.33 -5.27 -4.15
N GLU A 499 16.67 -4.21 -3.41
CA GLU A 499 15.73 -3.24 -2.83
C GLU A 499 14.60 -3.83 -1.98
N GLN A 500 14.89 -4.77 -1.07
CA GLN A 500 13.88 -5.31 -0.12
C GLN A 500 13.12 -4.22 0.66
N CYS A 501 13.77 -3.07 0.90
CA CYS A 501 13.15 -1.89 1.50
C CYS A 501 11.98 -1.30 0.69
N ARG A 502 11.93 -1.50 -0.64
CA ARG A 502 10.82 -1.04 -1.49
C ARG A 502 9.52 -1.79 -1.19
N GLU A 503 9.59 -3.08 -0.87
CA GLU A 503 8.41 -3.91 -0.54
C GLU A 503 7.61 -3.36 0.64
N HIS A 504 8.31 -2.64 1.54
CA HIS A 504 7.76 -2.05 2.75
C HIS A 504 7.50 -0.55 2.64
N CYS A 505 7.76 0.06 1.48
CA CYS A 505 7.58 1.50 1.31
C CYS A 505 6.10 1.88 1.32
N THR A 506 5.66 2.68 2.28
CA THR A 506 4.27 3.20 2.36
C THR A 506 3.81 3.93 1.09
N ARG A 507 4.74 4.44 0.28
CA ARG A 507 4.43 5.10 -0.99
C ARG A 507 3.72 4.18 -2.00
N LEU A 508 3.90 2.86 -1.89
CA LEU A 508 3.17 1.85 -2.67
C LEU A 508 1.64 1.97 -2.54
N ASP A 509 1.15 2.52 -1.44
CA ASP A 509 -0.29 2.68 -1.21
C ASP A 509 -0.83 4.00 -1.81
N TYR A 510 0.06 4.85 -2.32
CA TYR A 510 -0.25 6.05 -3.10
C TYR A 510 -0.11 5.78 -4.59
N ASP A 511 1.09 5.38 -5.02
CA ASP A 511 1.46 5.23 -6.43
C ASP A 511 2.44 4.04 -6.59
N ILE A 512 3.76 4.28 -6.58
CA ILE A 512 4.84 3.28 -6.66
C ILE A 512 5.92 3.59 -5.62
N SER A 513 6.77 2.63 -5.27
CA SER A 513 7.84 2.85 -4.29
C SER A 513 8.90 3.86 -4.77
N ILE A 514 9.57 4.49 -3.82
CA ILE A 514 10.70 5.41 -4.09
C ILE A 514 11.86 4.65 -4.73
N ASP A 515 12.51 5.19 -5.76
CA ASP A 515 13.80 4.65 -6.28
C ASP A 515 14.96 4.96 -5.31
N MET A 516 14.96 4.21 -4.21
CA MET A 516 15.93 4.31 -3.12
C MET A 516 17.35 4.00 -3.60
N ARG A 517 17.50 3.00 -4.47
CA ARG A 517 18.78 2.62 -5.08
C ARG A 517 19.34 3.73 -5.96
N GLY A 518 18.54 4.33 -6.85
CA GLY A 518 19.00 5.43 -7.70
C GLY A 518 19.41 6.67 -6.92
N VAL A 519 18.67 7.03 -5.87
CA VAL A 519 19.05 8.16 -4.98
C VAL A 519 20.34 7.86 -4.22
N LYS A 520 20.51 6.63 -3.72
CA LYS A 520 21.77 6.20 -3.08
C LYS A 520 22.96 6.30 -4.03
N LEU A 521 22.79 5.84 -5.27
CA LEU A 521 23.85 5.94 -6.28
C LEU A 521 24.22 7.40 -6.56
N ALA A 522 23.23 8.29 -6.67
CA ALA A 522 23.47 9.72 -6.83
C ALA A 522 24.26 10.33 -5.65
N ALA A 523 24.02 9.88 -4.42
CA ALA A 523 24.80 10.30 -3.26
C ALA A 523 26.25 9.78 -3.29
N ALA A 524 26.42 8.51 -3.66
CA ALA A 524 27.73 7.89 -3.80
C ALA A 524 28.57 8.58 -4.89
N ASP A 525 27.98 8.84 -6.07
CA ASP A 525 28.64 9.54 -7.17
C ASP A 525 29.02 10.98 -6.81
N GLY A 526 28.23 11.64 -5.96
CA GLY A 526 28.46 13.01 -5.55
C GLY A 526 29.56 13.20 -4.49
N ALA A 527 29.85 12.20 -3.66
CA ALA A 527 30.66 12.42 -2.45
C ALA A 527 31.63 11.30 -2.04
N GLN A 528 31.51 10.07 -2.57
CA GLN A 528 32.29 8.93 -2.09
C GLN A 528 33.81 9.13 -2.23
N GLU A 529 34.27 9.65 -3.36
CA GLU A 529 35.69 9.87 -3.62
C GLU A 529 36.32 10.88 -2.64
N GLU A 530 35.58 11.94 -2.28
CA GLU A 530 36.03 12.88 -1.27
C GLU A 530 36.00 12.27 0.14
N TYR A 531 35.00 11.45 0.44
CA TYR A 531 34.92 10.71 1.70
C TYR A 531 36.13 9.78 1.86
N ILE A 532 36.48 9.01 0.83
CA ILE A 532 37.66 8.13 0.81
C ILE A 532 38.95 8.92 1.06
N ARG A 533 39.14 10.05 0.36
CA ARG A 533 40.34 10.90 0.54
C ARG A 533 40.50 11.45 1.95
N ARG A 534 39.39 11.69 2.66
CA ARG A 534 39.39 12.20 4.05
C ARG A 534 39.46 11.09 5.09
N THR A 535 39.15 9.86 4.70
CA THR A 535 39.16 8.70 5.60
C THR A 535 40.60 8.32 5.90
N LEU A 536 40.96 8.36 7.18
CA LEU A 536 42.22 7.84 7.69
C LEU A 536 41.90 6.63 8.57
N GLY A 537 42.68 5.55 8.41
CA GLY A 537 42.57 4.38 9.27
C GLY A 537 42.71 4.78 10.76
N PRO A 538 41.75 4.42 11.62
CA PRO A 538 41.81 4.80 13.03
C PRO A 538 42.94 4.05 13.74
N GLU A 539 43.37 4.56 14.90
CA GLU A 539 44.28 3.85 15.78
C GLU A 539 43.68 2.52 16.26
N LEU A 540 44.54 1.54 16.49
CA LEU A 540 44.13 0.25 17.04
C LEU A 540 43.72 0.41 18.51
N ARG A 541 42.57 -0.15 18.88
CA ARG A 541 41.98 -0.10 20.22
C ARG A 541 42.14 -1.41 20.99
N THR A 542 42.52 -2.49 20.31
CA THR A 542 42.85 -3.80 20.88
C THR A 542 44.09 -4.36 20.17
N PRO A 543 44.97 -5.12 20.86
CA PRO A 543 46.04 -5.87 20.21
C PRO A 543 45.55 -7.16 19.53
N VAL A 544 44.27 -7.55 19.74
CA VAL A 544 43.68 -8.75 19.12
C VAL A 544 43.41 -8.50 17.64
N ARG A 545 43.82 -9.46 16.81
CA ARG A 545 43.68 -9.42 15.35
C ARG A 545 42.56 -10.33 14.90
N THR A 546 41.91 -9.98 13.79
CA THR A 546 40.86 -10.79 13.16
C THR A 546 41.26 -11.22 11.76
N ALA A 547 41.10 -12.50 11.43
CA ALA A 547 41.22 -13.00 10.07
C ALA A 547 39.84 -13.10 9.41
N VAL A 548 39.70 -12.62 8.19
CA VAL A 548 38.49 -12.77 7.37
C VAL A 548 38.82 -13.64 6.16
N ILE A 549 38.09 -14.74 5.97
CA ILE A 549 38.29 -15.67 4.85
C ILE A 549 37.21 -15.41 3.80
N GLY A 550 37.64 -14.93 2.63
CA GLY A 550 36.80 -14.48 1.54
C GLY A 550 36.63 -12.95 1.53
N ALA A 551 36.90 -12.33 0.38
CA ALA A 551 36.71 -10.91 0.11
C ALA A 551 35.40 -10.64 -0.66
N GLY A 552 34.37 -11.48 -0.50
CA GLY A 552 33.01 -11.17 -0.99
C GLY A 552 32.37 -9.98 -0.23
N PRO A 553 31.13 -9.59 -0.57
CA PRO A 553 30.46 -8.45 0.09
C PRO A 553 30.42 -8.54 1.61
N GLY A 554 30.11 -9.72 2.17
CA GLY A 554 30.11 -9.94 3.62
C GLY A 554 31.51 -9.84 4.26
N GLY A 555 32.54 -10.39 3.61
CA GLY A 555 33.91 -10.35 4.13
C GLY A 555 34.50 -8.94 4.13
N ILE A 556 34.32 -8.19 3.04
CA ILE A 556 34.74 -6.79 2.98
C ILE A 556 33.96 -5.93 3.97
N ALA A 557 32.65 -6.18 4.12
CA ALA A 557 31.85 -5.51 5.14
C ALA A 557 32.40 -5.76 6.55
N ALA A 558 32.72 -7.02 6.88
CA ALA A 558 33.29 -7.37 8.17
C ALA A 558 34.63 -6.66 8.41
N ALA A 559 35.50 -6.64 7.39
CA ALA A 559 36.78 -5.95 7.47
C ALA A 559 36.63 -4.44 7.69
N ILE A 560 35.70 -3.78 7.00
CA ILE A 560 35.40 -2.35 7.19
C ILE A 560 34.86 -2.08 8.60
N PHE A 561 33.84 -2.82 9.04
CA PHE A 561 33.22 -2.61 10.35
C PHE A 561 34.21 -2.79 11.51
N LEU A 562 35.06 -3.82 11.45
CA LEU A 562 36.09 -4.06 12.46
C LEU A 562 37.21 -3.02 12.40
N ARG A 563 37.75 -2.75 11.19
CA ARG A 563 38.88 -1.84 11.02
C ARG A 563 38.55 -0.40 11.41
N ARG A 564 37.38 0.10 11.00
CA ARG A 564 36.93 1.47 11.34
C ARG A 564 36.62 1.65 12.83
N ASN A 565 36.43 0.56 13.58
CA ASN A 565 36.27 0.57 15.04
C ASN A 565 37.58 0.28 15.79
N GLY A 566 38.71 0.16 15.08
CA GLY A 566 40.05 0.07 15.68
C GLY A 566 40.56 -1.35 15.91
N MET A 567 40.09 -2.36 15.18
CA MET A 567 40.70 -3.70 15.16
C MET A 567 41.63 -3.87 13.96
N ASP A 568 42.69 -4.68 14.12
CA ASP A 568 43.57 -5.05 13.00
C ASP A 568 42.98 -6.26 12.26
N VAL A 569 42.94 -6.17 10.92
CA VAL A 569 42.20 -7.13 10.08
C VAL A 569 43.00 -7.53 8.84
N ASP A 570 43.18 -8.84 8.68
CA ASP A 570 43.68 -9.47 7.45
C ASP A 570 42.54 -10.19 6.73
N VAL A 571 42.41 -9.95 5.42
CA VAL A 571 41.45 -10.61 4.53
C VAL A 571 42.20 -11.54 3.60
N PHE A 572 41.82 -12.82 3.58
CA PHE A 572 42.39 -13.85 2.70
C PHE A 572 41.38 -14.23 1.63
N GLU A 573 41.69 -13.97 0.36
CA GLU A 573 40.83 -14.24 -0.79
C GLU A 573 41.53 -15.21 -1.76
N LYS A 574 40.78 -16.20 -2.25
CA LYS A 574 41.29 -17.23 -3.17
C LYS A 574 41.42 -16.71 -4.60
N LEU A 575 40.67 -15.68 -4.95
CA LEU A 575 40.67 -15.04 -6.26
C LEU A 575 41.60 -13.82 -6.27
N SER A 576 41.80 -13.25 -7.46
CA SER A 576 42.73 -12.13 -7.70
C SER A 576 42.12 -10.74 -7.48
N HIS A 577 40.80 -10.66 -7.25
CA HIS A 577 40.07 -9.39 -7.15
C HIS A 577 39.05 -9.41 -5.99
N PRO A 578 38.69 -8.25 -5.42
CA PRO A 578 37.72 -8.15 -4.33
C PRO A 578 36.30 -8.46 -4.78
N TYR A 579 35.36 -8.53 -3.83
CA TYR A 579 33.92 -8.68 -3.99
C TYR A 579 33.38 -9.99 -4.60
N GLY A 580 34.21 -11.00 -4.84
CA GLY A 580 33.77 -12.36 -5.18
C GLY A 580 32.81 -12.40 -6.39
N ILE A 581 31.58 -12.91 -6.19
CA ILE A 581 30.53 -13.00 -7.23
C ILE A 581 30.34 -11.67 -7.99
N VAL A 582 30.40 -10.52 -7.31
CA VAL A 582 30.19 -9.22 -7.97
C VAL A 582 31.25 -8.94 -9.04
N SER A 583 32.51 -9.32 -8.78
CA SER A 583 33.62 -9.06 -9.72
C SER A 583 33.79 -10.12 -10.79
N HIS A 584 33.35 -11.34 -10.51
CA HIS A 584 33.69 -12.51 -11.33
C HIS A 584 32.52 -13.18 -12.03
N ILE A 585 31.29 -12.94 -11.59
CA ILE A 585 30.07 -13.57 -12.12
C ILE A 585 29.07 -12.55 -12.65
N ILE A 586 28.91 -11.41 -11.97
CA ILE A 586 27.97 -10.39 -12.41
C ILE A 586 28.50 -9.72 -13.69
N PRO A 587 27.71 -9.70 -14.79
CA PRO A 587 28.17 -9.17 -16.07
C PRO A 587 28.53 -7.68 -16.03
N GLY A 588 29.54 -7.29 -16.81
CA GLY A 588 30.02 -5.90 -16.88
C GLY A 588 29.02 -4.86 -17.40
N PHE A 589 27.93 -5.28 -18.05
CA PHE A 589 26.84 -4.37 -18.43
C PHE A 589 25.90 -4.01 -17.27
N ARG A 590 26.00 -4.74 -16.14
CA ARG A 590 25.27 -4.46 -14.91
C ARG A 590 26.04 -3.46 -14.04
N ILE A 591 27.32 -3.73 -13.84
CA ILE A 591 28.24 -2.92 -13.01
C ILE A 591 29.64 -2.94 -13.64
N ASP A 592 30.32 -1.81 -13.67
CA ASP A 592 31.68 -1.74 -14.20
C ASP A 592 32.76 -1.95 -13.11
N ARG A 593 34.01 -2.15 -13.53
CA ARG A 593 35.13 -2.41 -12.61
C ARG A 593 35.48 -1.20 -11.74
N GLU A 594 35.32 0.02 -12.24
CA GLU A 594 35.65 1.23 -11.48
C GLU A 594 34.63 1.44 -10.36
N GLN A 595 33.35 1.14 -10.60
CA GLN A 595 32.30 1.15 -9.58
C GLN A 595 32.59 0.17 -8.44
N ILE A 596 33.10 -1.02 -8.76
CA ILE A 596 33.52 -2.01 -7.76
C ILE A 596 34.77 -1.51 -7.02
N ASP A 597 35.78 -1.02 -7.75
CA ASP A 597 37.02 -0.52 -7.16
C ASP A 597 36.78 0.67 -6.22
N ARG A 598 35.81 1.54 -6.54
CA ARG A 598 35.42 2.67 -5.70
C ARG A 598 34.96 2.23 -4.31
N ASP A 599 34.18 1.15 -4.21
CA ASP A 599 33.78 0.60 -2.90
C ASP A 599 34.94 -0.14 -2.23
N TYR A 600 35.80 -0.83 -2.99
CA TYR A 600 37.00 -1.48 -2.46
C TYR A 600 37.97 -0.47 -1.80
N ARG A 601 38.11 0.71 -2.39
CA ARG A 601 38.92 1.82 -1.84
C ARG A 601 38.46 2.29 -0.46
N LEU A 602 37.19 2.09 -0.07
CA LEU A 602 36.73 2.35 1.30
C LEU A 602 37.49 1.46 2.30
N ALA A 603 37.62 0.17 2.00
CA ALA A 603 38.34 -0.77 2.87
C ALA A 603 39.85 -0.46 2.93
N THR A 604 40.48 -0.21 1.78
CA THR A 604 41.92 0.04 1.74
C THR A 604 42.30 1.39 2.37
N SER A 605 41.46 2.43 2.25
CA SER A 605 41.68 3.72 2.92
C SER A 605 41.65 3.63 4.46
N LEU A 606 40.92 2.65 5.00
CA LEU A 606 40.90 2.35 6.44
C LEU A 606 42.15 1.56 6.90
N GLY A 607 42.97 1.06 5.97
CA GLY A 607 44.14 0.26 6.27
C GLY A 607 43.84 -1.22 6.50
N VAL A 608 42.85 -1.78 5.81
CA VAL A 608 42.62 -3.24 5.77
C VAL A 608 43.70 -3.91 4.92
N HIS A 609 44.22 -5.07 5.37
CA HIS A 609 45.22 -5.84 4.65
C HIS A 609 44.56 -6.96 3.83
N PHE A 610 44.77 -6.96 2.51
CA PHE A 610 44.22 -7.98 1.60
C PHE A 610 45.33 -8.88 1.07
N HIS A 611 45.12 -10.19 1.19
CA HIS A 611 45.94 -11.26 0.64
C HIS A 611 45.12 -11.99 -0.42
N PHE A 612 45.36 -11.68 -1.69
CA PHE A 612 44.70 -12.31 -2.84
C PHE A 612 45.46 -13.57 -3.29
N ASP A 613 44.82 -14.38 -4.13
CA ASP A 613 45.37 -15.63 -4.67
C ASP A 613 45.88 -16.59 -3.57
N THR A 614 45.18 -16.59 -2.42
CA THR A 614 45.48 -17.45 -1.28
C THR A 614 44.91 -18.87 -1.47
N ASP A 615 45.44 -19.83 -0.73
CA ASP A 615 44.93 -21.20 -0.76
C ASP A 615 43.46 -21.21 -0.29
N PRO A 616 42.49 -21.71 -1.10
CA PRO A 616 41.11 -21.84 -0.66
C PRO A 616 40.92 -22.79 0.52
N ALA A 617 41.87 -23.70 0.78
CA ALA A 617 41.85 -24.62 1.90
C ALA A 617 42.37 -23.98 3.20
N PHE A 618 41.59 -23.06 3.78
CA PHE A 618 41.91 -22.46 5.07
C PHE A 618 41.86 -23.47 6.24
N ASP A 619 42.69 -23.21 7.26
CA ASP A 619 42.77 -23.98 8.52
C ASP A 619 42.56 -23.04 9.71
N VAL A 620 41.41 -23.18 10.37
CA VAL A 620 41.02 -22.39 11.54
C VAL A 620 41.97 -22.60 12.72
N THR A 621 42.52 -23.80 12.90
CA THR A 621 43.44 -24.09 14.01
C THR A 621 44.76 -23.37 13.83
N GLU A 622 45.28 -23.29 12.60
CA GLU A 622 46.48 -22.51 12.28
C GLU A 622 46.22 -21.00 12.39
N LEU A 623 45.08 -20.51 11.88
CA LEU A 623 44.72 -19.09 11.97
C LEU A 623 44.60 -18.64 13.44
N LYS A 624 43.97 -19.44 14.31
CA LYS A 624 43.80 -19.12 15.72
C LYS A 624 45.09 -19.00 16.53
N LYS A 625 46.25 -19.39 15.97
CA LYS A 625 47.56 -19.11 16.60
C LYS A 625 47.93 -17.63 16.57
N ASN A 626 47.44 -16.89 15.57
CA ASN A 626 47.80 -15.50 15.31
C ASN A 626 46.61 -14.53 15.36
N TYR A 627 45.38 -15.04 15.29
CA TYR A 627 44.14 -14.27 15.30
C TYR A 627 43.25 -14.71 16.47
N GLY A 628 42.66 -13.75 17.19
CA GLY A 628 41.70 -14.05 18.26
C GLY A 628 40.33 -14.43 17.70
N HIS A 629 39.99 -13.88 16.54
CA HIS A 629 38.71 -14.10 15.87
C HIS A 629 38.93 -14.48 14.40
N VAL A 630 38.05 -15.33 13.86
CA VAL A 630 38.03 -15.73 12.44
C VAL A 630 36.62 -15.54 11.90
N VAL A 631 36.48 -14.83 10.78
CA VAL A 631 35.20 -14.67 10.08
C VAL A 631 35.27 -15.41 8.74
N VAL A 632 34.43 -16.42 8.55
CA VAL A 632 34.37 -17.23 7.34
C VAL A 632 33.24 -16.70 6.43
N ALA A 633 33.62 -16.11 5.31
CA ALA A 633 32.75 -15.43 4.34
C ALA A 633 32.96 -15.94 2.90
N ILE A 634 33.14 -17.26 2.74
CA ILE A 634 33.53 -17.90 1.47
C ILE A 634 32.42 -18.04 0.41
N GLY A 635 31.16 -17.76 0.79
CA GLY A 635 30.00 -17.78 -0.13
C GLY A 635 29.52 -19.18 -0.54
N ALA A 636 28.51 -19.23 -1.43
CA ALA A 636 27.95 -20.46 -1.98
C ALA A 636 28.40 -20.64 -3.45
N TRP A 637 29.40 -21.50 -3.67
CA TRP A 637 29.99 -21.77 -5.00
C TRP A 637 29.68 -23.18 -5.53
N GLY A 638 28.87 -23.97 -4.82
CA GLY A 638 28.46 -25.29 -5.26
C GLY A 638 27.49 -25.22 -6.44
N ARG A 639 27.56 -26.22 -7.32
CA ARG A 639 26.67 -26.31 -8.50
C ARG A 639 25.22 -26.51 -8.09
N GLY A 640 24.32 -25.99 -8.90
CA GLY A 640 22.89 -26.26 -8.79
C GLY A 640 22.54 -27.69 -9.20
N GLN A 641 21.29 -28.07 -8.99
CA GLN A 641 20.77 -29.32 -9.52
C GLN A 641 20.62 -29.22 -11.05
N SER A 642 20.87 -30.34 -11.75
CA SER A 642 20.57 -30.43 -13.19
C SER A 642 19.12 -30.01 -13.45
N PRO A 643 18.85 -29.16 -14.46
CA PRO A 643 17.49 -28.77 -14.80
C PRO A 643 16.69 -29.94 -15.39
N VAL A 644 17.34 -30.95 -15.96
CA VAL A 644 16.70 -32.13 -16.57
C VAL A 644 16.93 -33.40 -15.75
N ARG A 645 16.06 -34.39 -15.93
CA ARG A 645 16.17 -35.72 -15.33
C ARG A 645 17.11 -36.64 -16.10
N GLU A 646 17.18 -36.49 -17.42
CA GLU A 646 17.96 -37.32 -18.33
C GLU A 646 18.80 -36.47 -19.29
N GLY A 647 20.06 -36.86 -19.49
CA GLY A 647 21.02 -36.13 -20.32
C GLY A 647 21.89 -35.13 -19.53
N GLN A 648 23.13 -34.93 -19.99
CA GLN A 648 24.11 -34.01 -19.36
C GLN A 648 25.03 -33.32 -20.38
N GLU A 649 25.02 -33.76 -21.65
CA GLU A 649 25.86 -33.18 -22.68
C GLU A 649 25.41 -31.74 -22.98
N HIS A 650 26.35 -30.80 -23.11
CA HIS A 650 26.08 -29.36 -23.32
C HIS A 650 25.13 -28.71 -22.31
N ILE A 651 25.02 -29.26 -21.09
CA ILE A 651 24.36 -28.60 -19.95
C ILE A 651 25.39 -27.90 -19.09
N LEU A 652 25.21 -26.60 -18.88
CA LEU A 652 26.09 -25.76 -18.07
C LEU A 652 25.38 -25.29 -16.80
N ASP A 653 26.13 -25.20 -15.70
CA ASP A 653 25.69 -24.46 -14.53
C ASP A 653 25.73 -22.95 -14.83
N ALA A 654 24.77 -22.19 -14.31
CA ALA A 654 24.70 -20.75 -14.53
C ALA A 654 25.97 -19.99 -14.08
N LEU A 655 26.56 -20.36 -12.94
CA LEU A 655 27.78 -19.72 -12.46
C LEU A 655 28.98 -20.05 -13.36
N ASP A 656 29.09 -21.30 -13.83
CA ASP A 656 30.14 -21.68 -14.78
C ASP A 656 30.04 -20.88 -16.09
N PHE A 657 28.83 -20.78 -16.64
CA PHE A 657 28.59 -20.04 -17.88
C PHE A 657 28.99 -18.56 -17.73
N LEU A 658 28.53 -17.91 -16.67
CA LEU A 658 28.87 -16.51 -16.40
C LEU A 658 30.37 -16.34 -16.13
N TRP A 659 30.99 -17.26 -15.38
CA TRP A 659 32.42 -17.27 -15.16
C TRP A 659 33.21 -17.36 -16.46
N GLN A 660 32.90 -18.34 -17.32
CA GLN A 660 33.60 -18.58 -18.58
C GLN A 660 33.50 -17.36 -19.51
N THR A 661 32.31 -16.77 -19.61
CA THR A 661 32.08 -15.59 -20.46
C THR A 661 32.80 -14.35 -19.93
N GLN A 662 32.88 -14.18 -18.61
CA GLN A 662 33.50 -13.01 -17.99
C GLN A 662 35.02 -13.11 -17.82
N ASN A 663 35.56 -14.30 -17.58
CA ASN A 663 36.96 -14.49 -17.19
C ASN A 663 37.79 -15.29 -18.21
N GLU A 664 37.15 -16.06 -19.11
CA GLU A 664 37.83 -17.01 -20.01
C GLU A 664 37.59 -16.72 -21.50
N ASN A 665 37.01 -15.56 -21.83
CA ASN A 665 36.56 -15.16 -23.18
C ASN A 665 35.40 -16.00 -23.77
N GLY A 666 34.75 -16.82 -22.96
CA GLY A 666 33.66 -17.70 -23.37
C GLY A 666 34.09 -18.88 -24.25
N HIS A 667 33.12 -19.75 -24.55
CA HIS A 667 33.27 -20.89 -25.45
C HIS A 667 32.29 -20.81 -26.62
N GLU A 668 32.34 -21.79 -27.52
CA GLU A 668 31.32 -21.98 -28.54
C GLU A 668 30.09 -22.65 -27.91
N TYR A 669 29.03 -21.86 -27.70
CA TYR A 669 27.77 -22.29 -27.08
C TYR A 669 26.67 -22.63 -28.11
N GLY A 670 27.01 -22.58 -29.40
CA GLY A 670 26.05 -22.73 -30.51
C GLY A 670 25.22 -21.47 -30.77
N ARG A 671 24.16 -21.63 -31.57
CA ARG A 671 23.31 -20.53 -32.07
C ARG A 671 22.07 -20.32 -31.20
N ARG A 672 21.61 -21.36 -30.49
CA ARG A 672 20.39 -21.32 -29.68
C ARG A 672 20.65 -21.80 -28.26
N ILE A 673 20.35 -20.95 -27.28
CA ILE A 673 20.61 -21.22 -25.86
C ILE A 673 19.30 -21.20 -25.06
N ALA A 674 19.05 -22.24 -24.27
CA ALA A 674 17.97 -22.25 -23.29
C ALA A 674 18.49 -21.92 -21.90
N VAL A 675 17.82 -21.01 -21.19
CA VAL A 675 18.10 -20.70 -19.78
C VAL A 675 16.94 -21.19 -18.92
N ILE A 676 17.21 -22.16 -18.06
CA ILE A 676 16.21 -22.75 -17.17
C ILE A 676 16.21 -22.02 -15.83
N GLY A 677 15.14 -21.27 -15.55
CA GLY A 677 14.99 -20.50 -14.32
C GLY A 677 14.37 -19.13 -14.57
N ALA A 678 14.14 -18.38 -13.49
CA ALA A 678 13.61 -17.02 -13.56
C ALA A 678 14.01 -16.15 -12.35
N GLY A 679 15.14 -16.46 -11.71
CA GLY A 679 15.76 -15.60 -10.69
C GLY A 679 16.74 -14.62 -11.33
N ASP A 680 17.34 -13.71 -10.54
CA ASP A 680 18.25 -12.67 -11.05
C ASP A 680 19.41 -13.27 -11.87
N VAL A 681 19.99 -14.39 -11.43
CA VAL A 681 21.04 -15.12 -12.18
C VAL A 681 20.54 -15.60 -13.54
N ALA A 682 19.28 -16.05 -13.64
CA ALA A 682 18.71 -16.46 -14.92
C ALA A 682 18.56 -15.26 -15.88
N MET A 683 18.18 -14.10 -15.33
CA MET A 683 18.10 -12.85 -16.11
C MET A 683 19.48 -12.42 -16.63
N ASP A 684 20.52 -12.52 -15.79
CA ASP A 684 21.88 -12.25 -16.21
C ASP A 684 22.39 -13.26 -17.25
N CYS A 685 22.08 -14.55 -17.10
CA CYS A 685 22.42 -15.59 -18.07
C CYS A 685 21.81 -15.32 -19.44
N VAL A 686 20.49 -15.06 -19.53
CA VAL A 686 19.83 -14.86 -20.84
C VAL A 686 20.33 -13.59 -21.53
N ARG A 687 20.55 -12.52 -20.76
CA ARG A 687 21.06 -11.24 -21.28
C ARG A 687 22.52 -11.32 -21.69
N THR A 688 23.31 -12.14 -21.00
CA THR A 688 24.70 -12.42 -21.40
C THR A 688 24.73 -13.27 -22.66
N ALA A 689 23.93 -14.35 -22.71
CA ALA A 689 23.86 -15.26 -23.85
C ALA A 689 23.52 -14.54 -25.17
N THR A 690 22.51 -13.65 -25.17
CA THR A 690 22.13 -12.88 -26.37
C THR A 690 23.20 -11.89 -26.85
N ARG A 691 24.22 -11.58 -26.01
CA ARG A 691 25.32 -10.67 -26.36
C ARG A 691 26.56 -11.41 -26.85
N LEU A 692 26.55 -12.75 -26.82
CA LEU A 692 27.69 -13.56 -27.27
C LEU A 692 27.76 -13.63 -28.80
N PRO A 693 28.96 -13.57 -29.39
CA PRO A 693 29.13 -13.77 -30.83
C PRO A 693 28.60 -15.13 -31.28
N GLY A 694 27.82 -15.16 -32.36
CA GLY A 694 27.31 -16.40 -32.97
C GLY A 694 26.00 -16.93 -32.39
N VAL A 695 25.54 -16.40 -31.25
CA VAL A 695 24.21 -16.69 -30.69
C VAL A 695 23.15 -15.90 -31.46
N GLU A 696 22.14 -16.60 -31.97
CA GLU A 696 20.97 -16.01 -32.63
C GLU A 696 19.81 -15.82 -31.65
N THR A 697 19.57 -16.80 -30.78
CA THR A 697 18.48 -16.74 -29.79
C THR A 697 18.92 -17.26 -28.43
N ALA A 698 18.50 -16.57 -27.39
CA ALA A 698 18.58 -17.01 -26.00
C ALA A 698 17.19 -16.88 -25.37
N GLU A 699 16.69 -17.96 -24.76
CA GLU A 699 15.29 -18.06 -24.35
C GLU A 699 15.17 -18.53 -22.90
N LEU A 700 14.36 -17.85 -22.10
CA LEU A 700 14.06 -18.25 -20.73
C LEU A 700 12.93 -19.28 -20.71
N ILE A 701 13.09 -20.32 -19.90
CA ILE A 701 12.08 -21.36 -19.68
C ILE A 701 11.76 -21.44 -18.20
N TYR A 702 10.50 -21.20 -17.85
CA TYR A 702 10.04 -21.16 -16.48
C TYR A 702 8.75 -21.96 -16.27
N ARG A 703 8.73 -22.76 -15.20
CA ARG A 703 7.62 -23.67 -14.88
C ARG A 703 6.36 -22.99 -14.33
N ARG A 704 6.39 -21.69 -14.06
CA ARG A 704 5.25 -20.88 -13.59
C ARG A 704 5.07 -19.66 -14.51
N THR A 705 4.12 -18.81 -14.16
CA THR A 705 3.89 -17.53 -14.84
C THR A 705 4.75 -16.40 -14.27
N GLU A 706 4.87 -15.29 -15.01
CA GLU A 706 5.62 -14.10 -14.63
C GLU A 706 5.34 -13.62 -13.18
N PRO A 707 4.08 -13.55 -12.69
CA PRO A 707 3.77 -13.18 -11.30
C PRO A 707 4.52 -13.95 -10.21
N PHE A 708 5.00 -15.16 -10.52
CA PHE A 708 5.73 -16.02 -9.57
C PHE A 708 7.22 -16.13 -9.87
N MET A 709 7.77 -15.33 -10.79
CA MET A 709 9.22 -15.27 -11.03
C MET A 709 9.94 -14.74 -9.79
N PRO A 710 11.04 -15.40 -9.33
CA PRO A 710 11.83 -14.91 -8.21
C PRO A 710 12.57 -13.59 -8.47
N ALA A 711 12.90 -13.29 -9.73
CA ALA A 711 13.56 -12.03 -10.09
C ALA A 711 12.66 -10.82 -9.80
N THR A 712 13.27 -9.68 -9.52
CA THR A 712 12.51 -8.44 -9.32
C THR A 712 11.75 -8.05 -10.59
N GLN A 713 10.63 -7.35 -10.46
CA GLN A 713 9.84 -6.92 -11.62
C GLN A 713 10.66 -6.05 -12.59
N HIS A 714 11.60 -5.27 -12.06
CA HIS A 714 12.49 -4.44 -12.86
C HIS A 714 13.40 -5.28 -13.77
N GLU A 715 13.98 -6.38 -13.26
CA GLU A 715 14.81 -7.27 -14.09
C GLU A 715 13.97 -7.97 -15.17
N VAL A 716 12.76 -8.44 -14.82
CA VAL A 716 11.83 -9.06 -15.78
C VAL A 716 11.43 -8.06 -16.87
N ASN A 717 11.09 -6.83 -16.50
CA ASN A 717 10.74 -5.76 -17.44
C ASN A 717 11.92 -5.41 -18.35
N THR A 718 13.15 -5.45 -17.85
CA THR A 718 14.36 -5.19 -18.65
C THR A 718 14.55 -6.28 -19.72
N VAL A 719 14.45 -7.55 -19.35
CA VAL A 719 14.50 -8.69 -20.28
C VAL A 719 13.42 -8.58 -21.35
N ARG A 720 12.20 -8.19 -20.94
CA ARG A 720 11.07 -7.96 -21.86
C ARG A 720 11.32 -6.79 -22.80
N ALA A 721 11.86 -5.67 -22.31
CA ALA A 721 12.18 -4.49 -23.11
C ALA A 721 13.31 -4.77 -24.13
N GLU A 722 14.23 -5.68 -23.80
CA GLU A 722 15.25 -6.20 -24.72
C GLU A 722 14.66 -7.19 -25.76
N GLY A 723 13.38 -7.55 -25.66
CA GLY A 723 12.69 -8.43 -26.62
C GLY A 723 13.04 -9.91 -26.47
N LEU A 724 13.57 -10.32 -25.32
CA LEU A 724 14.03 -11.70 -25.10
C LEU A 724 12.85 -12.65 -24.80
N PRO A 725 12.74 -13.79 -25.49
CA PRO A 725 11.64 -14.73 -25.27
C PRO A 725 11.64 -15.33 -23.86
N MET A 726 10.46 -15.34 -23.25
CA MET A 726 10.20 -15.96 -21.96
C MET A 726 9.03 -16.94 -22.11
N HIS A 727 9.32 -18.23 -21.91
CA HIS A 727 8.34 -19.29 -21.97
C HIS A 727 7.87 -19.66 -20.57
N GLU A 728 6.63 -19.31 -20.27
CA GLU A 728 5.96 -19.64 -19.03
C GLU A 728 5.32 -21.03 -19.09
N LEU A 729 5.07 -21.61 -17.92
CA LEU A 729 4.39 -22.90 -17.78
C LEU A 729 5.07 -24.05 -18.55
N LEU A 730 6.40 -24.03 -18.64
CA LEU A 730 7.18 -25.13 -19.22
C LEU A 730 8.22 -25.62 -18.21
N ALA A 731 8.28 -26.93 -18.00
CA ALA A 731 9.30 -27.56 -17.16
C ALA A 731 10.19 -28.50 -18.00
N PRO A 732 11.53 -28.40 -17.91
CA PRO A 732 12.43 -29.30 -18.63
C PRO A 732 12.38 -30.73 -18.08
N VAL A 733 12.48 -31.71 -18.99
CA VAL A 733 12.38 -33.15 -18.70
C VAL A 733 13.67 -33.87 -19.06
N SER A 734 14.12 -33.75 -20.31
CA SER A 734 15.33 -34.39 -20.83
C SER A 734 16.01 -33.52 -21.89
N TYR A 735 17.31 -33.74 -22.10
CA TYR A 735 18.09 -33.06 -23.14
C TYR A 735 19.07 -34.05 -23.79
N ASP A 736 19.07 -34.13 -25.13
CA ASP A 736 19.92 -35.07 -25.87
C ASP A 736 21.19 -34.44 -26.49
N GLY A 737 21.48 -33.18 -26.16
CA GLY A 737 22.58 -32.40 -26.74
C GLY A 737 22.16 -31.49 -27.90
N THR A 738 20.94 -31.64 -28.43
CA THR A 738 20.39 -30.78 -29.50
C THR A 738 18.92 -30.41 -29.32
N THR A 739 18.18 -31.21 -28.54
CA THR A 739 16.74 -31.09 -28.35
C THR A 739 16.40 -31.16 -26.88
N LEU A 740 15.82 -30.06 -26.36
CA LEU A 740 15.29 -29.98 -25.01
C LEU A 740 13.81 -30.38 -25.02
N ARG A 741 13.50 -31.48 -24.34
CA ARG A 741 12.12 -31.89 -24.11
C ARG A 741 11.57 -31.20 -22.87
N VAL A 742 10.46 -30.49 -23.03
CA VAL A 742 9.75 -29.82 -21.94
C VAL A 742 8.34 -30.37 -21.80
N GLU A 743 7.80 -30.31 -20.59
CA GLU A 743 6.41 -30.62 -20.27
C GLU A 743 5.64 -29.32 -19.99
N ARG A 744 4.42 -29.21 -20.53
CA ARG A 744 3.51 -28.10 -20.20
C ARG A 744 3.02 -28.25 -18.76
N MET A 745 2.96 -27.12 -18.06
CA MET A 745 2.58 -27.04 -16.66
C MET A 745 1.22 -26.34 -16.50
N THR A 746 0.51 -26.70 -15.43
CA THR A 746 -0.65 -25.96 -14.94
C THR A 746 -0.39 -25.51 -13.50
N LEU A 747 -0.85 -24.31 -13.16
CA LEU A 747 -0.76 -23.79 -11.79
C LEU A 747 -1.84 -24.44 -10.91
N GLY A 748 -1.41 -25.03 -9.79
CA GLY A 748 -2.28 -25.54 -8.73
C GLY A 748 -2.50 -24.52 -7.60
N PRO A 749 -2.99 -24.94 -6.43
CA PRO A 749 -3.14 -24.08 -5.25
C PRO A 749 -1.81 -23.48 -4.78
N VAL A 750 -1.89 -22.40 -4.00
CA VAL A 750 -0.71 -21.77 -3.37
C VAL A 750 -0.07 -22.75 -2.37
N ASP A 751 1.25 -22.93 -2.47
CA ASP A 751 2.06 -23.77 -1.59
C ASP A 751 2.54 -22.99 -0.34
N ALA A 752 3.21 -23.67 0.59
CA ALA A 752 3.72 -23.06 1.82
C ALA A 752 4.72 -21.92 1.60
N SER A 753 5.34 -21.83 0.41
CA SER A 753 6.22 -20.71 0.05
C SER A 753 5.45 -19.47 -0.40
N GLY A 754 4.12 -19.54 -0.54
CA GLY A 754 3.28 -18.47 -1.06
C GLY A 754 3.24 -18.41 -2.59
N ARG A 755 3.76 -19.41 -3.29
CA ARG A 755 3.73 -19.51 -4.76
C ARG A 755 2.73 -20.58 -5.18
N ARG A 756 2.14 -20.47 -6.37
CA ARG A 756 1.30 -21.56 -6.88
C ARG A 756 2.13 -22.83 -7.13
N SER A 757 1.63 -23.96 -6.65
CA SER A 757 2.16 -25.29 -7.00
C SER A 757 2.05 -25.50 -8.52
N VAL A 758 2.83 -26.43 -9.06
CA VAL A 758 2.84 -26.74 -10.49
C VAL A 758 2.69 -28.22 -10.71
N THR A 759 1.84 -28.60 -11.64
CA THR A 759 1.63 -29.99 -12.07
C THR A 759 1.80 -30.09 -13.57
N GLY A 760 2.49 -31.13 -14.02
CA GLY A 760 2.63 -31.43 -15.44
C GLY A 760 1.29 -31.86 -16.04
N THR A 761 1.03 -31.44 -17.28
CA THR A 761 -0.20 -31.80 -18.01
C THR A 761 -0.08 -33.14 -18.73
N GLY A 762 1.12 -33.72 -18.81
CA GLY A 762 1.43 -34.85 -19.69
C GLY A 762 1.59 -34.45 -21.16
N GLU A 763 1.44 -33.18 -21.52
CA GLU A 763 1.73 -32.67 -22.86
C GLU A 763 3.21 -32.27 -22.95
N TYR A 764 3.91 -32.84 -23.93
CA TYR A 764 5.33 -32.59 -24.14
C TYR A 764 5.57 -31.81 -25.43
N GLN A 765 6.60 -30.99 -25.42
CA GLN A 765 7.10 -30.26 -26.58
C GLN A 765 8.61 -30.40 -26.66
N ASP A 766 9.11 -30.59 -27.88
CA ASP A 766 10.54 -30.63 -28.16
C ASP A 766 10.97 -29.26 -28.70
N MET A 767 12.03 -28.70 -28.12
CA MET A 767 12.58 -27.39 -28.48
C MET A 767 14.05 -27.51 -28.88
N PRO A 768 14.47 -27.05 -30.06
CA PRO A 768 15.84 -27.17 -30.53
C PRO A 768 16.76 -26.13 -29.86
N PHE A 769 17.77 -26.60 -29.13
CA PHE A 769 18.78 -25.79 -28.46
C PHE A 769 20.14 -26.47 -28.54
N ASP A 770 21.20 -25.70 -28.74
CA ASP A 770 22.57 -26.20 -28.81
C ASP A 770 23.22 -26.28 -27.42
N THR A 771 22.79 -25.42 -26.50
CA THR A 771 23.25 -25.39 -25.09
C THR A 771 22.09 -25.12 -24.15
N VAL A 772 22.11 -25.78 -22.98
CA VAL A 772 21.15 -25.56 -21.88
C VAL A 772 21.89 -25.05 -20.66
N ILE A 773 21.47 -23.92 -20.11
CA ILE A 773 22.01 -23.31 -18.89
C ILE A 773 21.02 -23.54 -17.75
N GLY A 774 21.45 -24.27 -16.72
CA GLY A 774 20.69 -24.50 -15.49
C GLY A 774 20.91 -23.37 -14.48
N ALA A 775 19.95 -22.46 -14.33
CA ALA A 775 19.93 -21.42 -13.30
C ALA A 775 19.06 -21.84 -12.10
N THR A 776 19.36 -23.02 -11.54
CA THR A 776 18.58 -23.66 -10.46
C THR A 776 19.02 -23.24 -9.05
N GLY A 777 20.05 -22.42 -8.93
CA GLY A 777 20.56 -21.85 -7.67
C GLY A 777 21.80 -22.58 -7.15
N ALA A 778 22.80 -21.81 -6.72
CA ALA A 778 24.05 -22.35 -6.18
C ALA A 778 23.86 -23.01 -4.79
N THR A 779 24.76 -23.91 -4.44
CA THR A 779 24.73 -24.67 -3.18
C THR A 779 25.95 -24.36 -2.30
N VAL A 780 25.85 -24.67 -1.01
CA VAL A 780 26.96 -24.50 -0.05
C VAL A 780 27.91 -25.69 -0.12
N LEU A 781 29.22 -25.42 -0.19
CA LEU A 781 30.26 -26.44 -0.13
C LEU A 781 30.57 -26.80 1.34
N GLY A 782 29.78 -27.70 1.92
CA GLY A 782 29.87 -28.08 3.34
C GLY A 782 31.22 -28.65 3.80
N ASP A 783 32.00 -29.24 2.90
CA ASP A 783 33.21 -29.98 3.27
C ASP A 783 34.32 -29.08 3.82
N ASP A 784 34.41 -27.83 3.36
CA ASP A 784 35.36 -26.84 3.87
C ASP A 784 35.09 -26.48 5.33
N TYR A 785 33.82 -26.43 5.73
CA TYR A 785 33.39 -26.22 7.11
C TYR A 785 33.67 -27.46 7.98
N THR A 786 33.32 -28.66 7.48
CA THR A 786 33.55 -29.93 8.20
C THR A 786 35.04 -30.14 8.51
N ARG A 787 35.92 -29.83 7.54
CA ARG A 787 37.39 -29.91 7.71
C ARG A 787 37.90 -29.01 8.84
N ASN A 788 37.21 -27.91 9.11
CA ASN A 788 37.55 -26.94 10.14
C ASN A 788 36.82 -27.18 11.48
N GLY A 789 36.17 -28.34 11.64
CA GLY A 789 35.47 -28.71 12.88
C GLY A 789 34.14 -27.98 13.11
N ILE A 790 33.59 -27.35 12.07
CA ILE A 790 32.32 -26.62 12.13
C ILE A 790 31.18 -27.60 11.88
N GLU A 791 30.22 -27.65 12.81
CA GLU A 791 29.04 -28.50 12.68
C GLU A 791 28.10 -28.00 11.59
N LEU A 792 27.43 -28.95 10.93
CA LEU A 792 26.51 -28.68 9.83
C LEU A 792 25.12 -29.25 10.10
N ASP A 793 24.10 -28.58 9.56
CA ASP A 793 22.72 -29.03 9.59
C ASP A 793 22.43 -30.14 8.56
N ALA A 794 21.17 -30.57 8.49
CA ALA A 794 20.72 -31.59 7.53
C ALA A 794 20.83 -31.17 6.06
N ARG A 795 20.96 -29.86 5.78
CA ARG A 795 21.16 -29.29 4.45
C ARG A 795 22.64 -29.01 4.14
N ARG A 796 23.56 -29.46 5.01
CA ARG A 796 25.01 -29.22 4.93
C ARG A 796 25.40 -27.74 5.10
N HIS A 797 24.54 -26.94 5.72
CA HIS A 797 24.84 -25.55 6.06
C HIS A 797 25.44 -25.45 7.48
N PRO A 798 26.36 -24.52 7.73
CA PRO A 798 26.99 -24.39 9.05
C PRO A 798 25.99 -23.95 10.11
N VAL A 799 26.04 -24.61 11.26
CA VAL A 799 25.21 -24.28 12.44
C VAL A 799 25.87 -23.15 13.20
N VAL A 800 25.09 -22.13 13.51
CA VAL A 800 25.53 -20.87 14.09
C VAL A 800 24.43 -20.30 15.00
N ASP A 801 24.83 -19.52 16.00
CA ASP A 801 23.94 -18.85 16.96
C ASP A 801 23.41 -17.49 16.44
N GLU A 802 22.78 -16.70 17.33
CA GLU A 802 22.31 -15.34 17.04
C GLU A 802 23.44 -14.33 16.74
N HIS A 803 24.65 -14.59 17.21
CA HIS A 803 25.87 -13.81 16.93
C HIS A 803 26.60 -14.31 15.66
N LEU A 804 26.01 -15.31 15.01
CA LEU A 804 26.55 -16.02 13.86
C LEU A 804 27.89 -16.73 14.19
N GLU A 805 28.16 -16.97 15.48
CA GLU A 805 29.28 -17.78 15.96
C GLU A 805 28.93 -19.27 15.78
N CYS A 806 29.89 -20.05 15.30
CA CYS A 806 29.70 -21.48 15.10
C CYS A 806 30.18 -22.28 16.32
N THR A 807 30.20 -23.61 16.19
CA THR A 807 30.63 -24.52 17.26
C THR A 807 32.10 -24.39 17.65
N VAL A 808 32.92 -23.69 16.85
CA VAL A 808 34.31 -23.38 17.17
C VAL A 808 34.36 -21.96 17.75
N PRO A 809 34.75 -21.77 19.02
CA PRO A 809 34.73 -20.46 19.66
C PRO A 809 35.61 -19.43 18.93
N GLY A 810 35.15 -18.19 18.84
CA GLY A 810 35.79 -17.09 18.11
C GLY A 810 35.73 -17.24 16.58
N VAL A 811 34.87 -18.13 16.06
CA VAL A 811 34.70 -18.34 14.60
C VAL A 811 33.27 -18.03 14.20
N HIS A 812 33.10 -17.03 13.33
CA HIS A 812 31.79 -16.61 12.83
C HIS A 812 31.63 -16.99 11.36
N VAL A 813 30.43 -17.39 10.95
CA VAL A 813 30.13 -17.74 9.54
C VAL A 813 29.01 -16.85 9.01
N ILE A 814 29.31 -16.12 7.92
CA ILE A 814 28.44 -15.06 7.38
C ILE A 814 28.19 -15.20 5.87
N GLY A 815 27.17 -14.51 5.37
CA GLY A 815 26.84 -14.44 3.94
C GLY A 815 26.33 -15.77 3.38
N ASP A 816 26.41 -15.93 2.06
CA ASP A 816 25.79 -17.06 1.37
C ASP A 816 26.32 -18.43 1.81
N GLY A 817 27.55 -18.51 2.34
CA GLY A 817 28.10 -19.74 2.89
C GLY A 817 27.35 -20.24 4.14
N ARG A 818 26.66 -19.35 4.86
CA ARG A 818 25.85 -19.67 6.04
C ARG A 818 24.53 -20.37 5.68
N ARG A 819 23.86 -19.95 4.61
CA ARG A 819 22.44 -20.31 4.35
C ARG A 819 22.09 -20.60 2.90
N GLY A 820 23.07 -20.58 2.00
CA GLY A 820 22.88 -20.61 0.56
C GLY A 820 22.68 -19.21 -0.04
N PRO A 821 22.44 -19.13 -1.37
CA PRO A 821 22.36 -17.88 -2.10
C PRO A 821 21.35 -16.89 -1.50
N ALA A 822 21.83 -15.68 -1.25
CA ALA A 822 21.06 -14.60 -0.66
C ALA A 822 21.24 -13.31 -1.49
N THR A 823 21.19 -12.15 -0.85
CA THR A 823 21.42 -10.85 -1.51
C THR A 823 22.66 -10.16 -0.93
N ILE A 824 23.28 -9.29 -1.73
CA ILE A 824 24.48 -8.52 -1.34
C ILE A 824 24.26 -7.80 0.00
N VAL A 825 23.12 -7.12 0.15
CA VAL A 825 22.81 -6.36 1.38
C VAL A 825 22.62 -7.27 2.60
N GLN A 826 22.11 -8.48 2.43
CA GLN A 826 21.99 -9.41 3.56
C GLN A 826 23.35 -9.99 3.98
N ALA A 827 24.31 -10.14 3.05
CA ALA A 827 25.67 -10.52 3.43
C ALA A 827 26.36 -9.41 4.25
N ILE A 828 26.08 -8.14 3.95
CA ILE A 828 26.53 -6.99 4.76
C ILE A 828 25.84 -6.99 6.13
N ALA A 829 24.56 -7.35 6.19
CA ALA A 829 23.81 -7.47 7.44
C ALA A 829 24.39 -8.56 8.35
N ASP A 830 24.69 -9.73 7.80
CA ASP A 830 25.35 -10.82 8.54
C ASP A 830 26.70 -10.33 9.12
N ALA A 831 27.50 -9.60 8.34
CA ALA A 831 28.75 -9.01 8.81
C ALA A 831 28.54 -8.03 9.97
N LYS A 832 27.51 -7.16 9.91
CA LYS A 832 27.18 -6.20 10.97
C LYS A 832 26.86 -6.89 12.30
N ILE A 833 26.17 -8.03 12.25
CA ILE A 833 25.84 -8.86 13.44
C ILE A 833 27.11 -9.48 14.02
N ALA A 834 27.89 -10.20 13.20
CA ALA A 834 29.12 -10.86 13.67
C ALA A 834 30.13 -9.84 14.22
N CYS A 835 30.32 -8.71 13.54
CA CYS A 835 31.25 -7.67 13.98
C CYS A 835 30.82 -7.01 15.28
N ARG A 836 29.51 -6.88 15.54
CA ARG A 836 29.00 -6.37 16.81
C ARG A 836 29.44 -7.28 17.95
N ALA A 837 29.23 -8.58 17.82
CA ALA A 837 29.63 -9.57 18.83
C ALA A 837 31.15 -9.55 19.08
N ILE A 838 31.95 -9.54 18.01
CA ILE A 838 33.42 -9.46 18.10
C ILE A 838 33.84 -8.17 18.83
N LEU A 839 33.35 -7.01 18.41
CA LEU A 839 33.72 -5.72 19.02
C LEU A 839 33.32 -5.65 20.50
N GLU A 840 32.12 -6.12 20.85
CA GLU A 840 31.64 -6.16 22.24
C GLU A 840 32.50 -7.08 23.11
N SER A 841 32.92 -8.23 22.59
CA SER A 841 33.83 -9.15 23.29
C SER A 841 35.20 -8.53 23.60
N GLU A 842 35.64 -7.57 22.77
CA GLU A 842 36.87 -6.80 22.95
C GLU A 842 36.66 -5.48 23.74
N GLY A 843 35.46 -5.24 24.27
CA GLY A 843 35.12 -4.03 25.02
C GLY A 843 35.04 -2.76 24.14
N ILE A 844 34.83 -2.93 22.83
CA ILE A 844 34.69 -1.85 21.86
C ILE A 844 33.21 -1.66 21.54
N VAL A 845 32.68 -0.47 21.82
CA VAL A 845 31.33 -0.08 21.39
C VAL A 845 31.37 0.24 19.88
N PRO A 846 30.60 -0.46 19.03
CA PRO A 846 30.55 -0.17 17.60
C PRO A 846 30.07 1.26 17.31
N ASP A 847 30.65 1.91 16.31
CA ASP A 847 30.25 3.25 15.86
C ASP A 847 28.80 3.31 15.35
N TYR A 848 28.32 2.21 14.76
CA TYR A 848 26.94 2.00 14.32
C TYR A 848 25.97 1.59 15.44
N ALA A 849 26.42 1.58 16.70
CA ALA A 849 25.52 1.44 17.87
C ALA A 849 25.01 2.79 18.37
N ARG A 850 25.50 3.91 17.85
CA ARG A 850 25.05 5.26 18.21
C ARG A 850 23.66 5.52 17.60
N PRO A 851 22.84 6.37 18.23
CA PRO A 851 21.61 6.85 17.59
C PRO A 851 21.94 7.43 16.23
N HIS A 852 21.23 6.97 15.21
CA HIS A 852 21.45 7.43 13.85
C HIS A 852 21.09 8.92 13.73
N PRO A 853 21.80 9.69 12.89
CA PRO A 853 21.50 11.10 12.67
C PRO A 853 20.17 11.23 11.92
N THR A 854 19.07 11.49 12.63
CA THR A 854 17.75 11.65 12.03
C THR A 854 17.58 13.05 11.43
N VAL A 855 17.22 13.08 10.14
CA VAL A 855 16.90 14.33 9.43
C VAL A 855 15.41 14.55 9.52
N HIS A 856 14.97 15.14 10.63
CA HIS A 856 13.58 15.49 10.83
C HIS A 856 13.12 16.58 9.87
N ARG A 857 11.91 16.41 9.36
CA ARG A 857 11.24 17.45 8.58
C ARG A 857 10.19 18.16 9.43
N PRO A 858 9.93 19.46 9.16
CA PRO A 858 8.84 20.15 9.82
C PRO A 858 7.50 19.42 9.59
N PRO A 859 6.64 19.28 10.62
CA PRO A 859 5.34 18.64 10.46
C PRO A 859 4.51 19.18 9.29
N THR A 860 4.59 20.48 9.01
CA THR A 860 3.91 21.11 7.87
C THR A 860 4.35 20.56 6.52
N ASP A 861 5.65 20.27 6.34
CA ASP A 861 6.20 19.67 5.12
C ASP A 861 5.80 18.19 4.99
N VAL A 862 5.74 17.45 6.10
CA VAL A 862 5.29 16.06 6.10
C VAL A 862 3.81 15.96 5.73
N HIS A 863 2.96 16.77 6.37
CA HIS A 863 1.53 16.81 6.09
C HIS A 863 1.21 17.23 4.66
N ALA A 864 1.90 18.22 4.11
CA ALA A 864 1.68 18.69 2.74
C ALA A 864 1.94 17.63 1.66
N ARG A 865 2.72 16.58 1.97
CA ARG A 865 3.01 15.47 1.05
C ARG A 865 2.08 14.28 1.21
N ARG A 866 1.35 14.21 2.32
CA ARG A 866 0.35 13.16 2.59
C ARG A 866 -0.91 13.44 1.78
N GLY A 867 -1.49 12.37 1.23
CA GLY A 867 -2.64 12.48 0.32
C GLY A 867 -2.29 12.80 -1.14
N LEU A 868 -1.02 13.06 -1.48
CA LEU A 868 -0.61 13.39 -2.85
C LEU A 868 -0.07 12.18 -3.61
N MET A 869 -0.73 11.85 -4.71
CA MET A 869 -0.23 10.90 -5.69
C MET A 869 0.67 11.62 -6.70
N ILE A 870 1.89 11.14 -6.90
CA ILE A 870 2.93 11.81 -7.70
C ILE A 870 3.65 10.73 -8.52
N ALA A 871 3.81 10.98 -9.81
CA ALA A 871 4.60 10.12 -10.69
C ALA A 871 6.07 10.07 -10.26
N GLU A 872 6.79 9.06 -10.72
CA GLU A 872 8.23 8.92 -10.48
C GLU A 872 9.01 10.16 -10.94
N ILE A 873 9.96 10.60 -10.11
CA ILE A 873 10.87 11.70 -10.41
C ILE A 873 12.25 11.09 -10.65
N ASN A 874 12.87 11.37 -11.79
CA ASN A 874 14.18 10.79 -12.08
C ASN A 874 15.31 11.46 -11.27
N GLY A 875 16.24 10.63 -10.77
CA GLY A 875 17.49 11.05 -10.14
C GLY A 875 17.33 11.57 -8.70
N ARG A 876 18.18 12.50 -8.29
CA ARG A 876 18.30 12.94 -6.87
C ARG A 876 17.00 13.43 -6.23
N LYS A 877 16.09 14.00 -7.03
CA LYS A 877 14.84 14.59 -6.55
C LYS A 877 13.78 13.56 -6.19
N GLU A 878 14.00 12.29 -6.52
CA GLU A 878 13.10 11.21 -6.13
C GLU A 878 12.90 11.13 -4.61
N GLY A 879 13.90 11.52 -3.82
CA GLY A 879 13.78 11.66 -2.36
C GLY A 879 12.71 12.66 -1.90
N GLU A 880 12.25 13.59 -2.75
CA GLU A 880 11.18 14.55 -2.44
C GLU A 880 9.82 13.85 -2.26
N ARG A 881 9.61 12.68 -2.90
CA ARG A 881 8.39 11.86 -2.75
C ARG A 881 8.33 11.09 -1.43
N CYS A 882 9.41 11.03 -0.65
CA CYS A 882 9.46 10.32 0.62
C CYS A 882 8.48 10.93 1.64
N LEU A 883 7.64 10.10 2.25
CA LEU A 883 6.65 10.52 3.24
C LEU A 883 7.24 10.75 4.65
N THR A 884 8.51 10.35 4.87
CA THR A 884 9.21 10.50 6.16
C THR A 884 8.41 9.87 7.31
N CYS A 885 8.08 8.58 7.15
CA CYS A 885 7.11 7.87 8.00
C CYS A 885 7.51 7.78 9.48
N GLN A 886 8.80 7.98 9.81
CA GLN A 886 9.24 8.06 11.20
C GLN A 886 8.85 9.37 11.90
N ASP A 887 8.67 10.46 11.17
CA ASP A 887 8.31 11.75 11.77
C ASP A 887 6.82 11.79 12.12
N ILE A 888 5.99 11.35 11.18
CA ILE A 888 4.53 11.27 11.32
C ILE A 888 4.09 10.05 10.54
N CYS A 889 3.52 9.04 11.21
CA CYS A 889 2.90 7.90 10.53
C CYS A 889 1.40 8.15 10.29
N GLU A 890 0.58 8.26 11.34
CA GLU A 890 -0.87 8.58 11.32
C GLU A 890 -1.74 7.83 10.27
N ILE A 891 -1.23 6.81 9.56
CA ILE A 891 -1.93 6.15 8.46
C ILE A 891 -3.29 5.61 8.92
N CYS A 892 -3.36 5.04 10.12
CA CYS A 892 -4.59 4.47 10.66
C CYS A 892 -5.68 5.52 10.93
N THR A 893 -5.34 6.79 11.15
CA THR A 893 -6.30 7.90 11.32
C THR A 893 -6.74 8.43 9.96
N GLU A 894 -5.83 8.47 9.00
CA GLU A 894 -6.10 8.91 7.63
C GLU A 894 -7.07 7.97 6.92
N VAL A 895 -6.78 6.66 6.94
CA VAL A 895 -7.55 5.65 6.19
C VAL A 895 -8.83 5.22 6.87
N CYS A 896 -9.02 5.53 8.16
CA CYS A 896 -10.23 5.13 8.88
C CYS A 896 -11.43 5.91 8.34
N PRO A 897 -12.36 5.27 7.63
CA PRO A 897 -13.46 6.00 7.01
C PRO A 897 -14.41 6.59 8.06
N ASN A 898 -14.50 5.96 9.24
CA ASN A 898 -15.36 6.38 10.36
C ASN A 898 -14.67 7.27 11.39
N ARG A 899 -13.39 7.61 11.19
CA ARG A 899 -12.59 8.41 12.15
C ARG A 899 -12.51 7.80 13.56
N ALA A 900 -12.59 6.48 13.65
CA ALA A 900 -12.44 5.74 14.90
C ALA A 900 -11.00 5.74 15.43
N ASN A 901 -9.98 5.97 14.61
CA ASN A 901 -8.61 6.22 15.12
C ASN A 901 -8.33 7.71 15.12
N VAL A 902 -7.90 8.25 16.27
CA VAL A 902 -7.61 9.66 16.50
C VAL A 902 -6.17 9.82 16.96
N ALA A 903 -5.48 10.85 16.47
CA ALA A 903 -4.13 11.20 16.89
C ALA A 903 -4.17 12.32 17.94
N LEU A 904 -3.58 12.09 19.11
CA LEU A 904 -3.55 13.02 20.23
C LEU A 904 -2.14 13.54 20.44
N ALA A 905 -1.95 14.84 20.60
CA ALA A 905 -0.69 15.38 21.09
C ALA A 905 -0.52 15.03 22.58
N VAL A 906 0.47 14.19 22.90
CA VAL A 906 0.76 13.75 24.27
C VAL A 906 2.23 14.06 24.60
N PRO A 907 2.52 14.98 25.54
CA PRO A 907 3.89 15.31 25.91
C PRO A 907 4.63 14.12 26.55
N GLY A 908 5.96 14.07 26.39
CA GLY A 908 6.81 13.09 27.07
C GLY A 908 7.09 11.80 26.29
N PHE A 909 6.60 11.70 25.06
CA PHE A 909 6.79 10.57 24.16
C PHE A 909 7.80 10.86 23.04
N ALA A 910 8.33 9.81 22.40
CA ALA A 910 9.21 9.97 21.24
C ALA A 910 8.42 10.46 20.02
N ASP A 911 7.22 9.91 19.80
CA ASP A 911 6.33 10.36 18.76
C ASP A 911 5.59 11.61 19.21
N SER A 912 5.49 12.59 18.30
CA SER A 912 4.79 13.85 18.57
C SER A 912 3.29 13.68 18.85
N ARG A 913 2.71 12.54 18.45
CA ARG A 913 1.30 12.19 18.69
C ARG A 913 1.13 10.70 18.96
N GLN A 914 0.16 10.39 19.81
CA GLN A 914 -0.22 9.02 20.16
C GLN A 914 -1.57 8.68 19.53
N ILE A 915 -1.76 7.42 19.14
CA ILE A 915 -2.98 6.95 18.49
C ILE A 915 -3.91 6.32 19.53
N VAL A 916 -5.15 6.79 19.56
CA VAL A 916 -6.24 6.24 20.37
C VAL A 916 -7.37 5.78 19.44
N HIS A 917 -7.98 4.66 19.78
CA HIS A 917 -9.14 4.09 19.09
C HIS A 917 -10.43 4.44 19.84
N ILE A 918 -11.50 4.79 19.12
CA ILE A 918 -12.83 5.13 19.64
C ILE A 918 -13.78 4.00 19.22
N ASP A 919 -14.18 3.17 20.17
CA ASP A 919 -14.90 1.92 19.89
C ASP A 919 -16.24 2.18 19.19
N GLY A 920 -17.03 3.12 19.72
CA GLY A 920 -18.36 3.45 19.22
C GLY A 920 -18.41 4.07 17.81
N LEU A 921 -17.27 4.27 17.13
CA LEU A 921 -17.21 4.67 15.73
C LEU A 921 -16.71 3.55 14.80
N CYS A 922 -16.21 2.45 15.36
CA CYS A 922 -15.59 1.39 14.59
C CYS A 922 -16.65 0.39 14.09
N ASN A 923 -16.48 -0.10 12.86
CA ASN A 923 -17.28 -1.18 12.29
C ASN A 923 -16.42 -2.39 11.86
N GLU A 924 -15.21 -2.47 12.40
CA GLU A 924 -14.21 -3.51 12.09
C GLU A 924 -13.91 -3.70 10.58
N CYS A 925 -13.98 -2.63 9.77
CA CYS A 925 -13.70 -2.73 8.33
C CYS A 925 -12.25 -3.11 7.97
N ASN A 926 -11.32 -3.05 8.93
CA ASN A 926 -9.90 -3.42 8.80
C ASN A 926 -9.03 -2.55 7.88
N THR A 927 -9.53 -1.43 7.36
CA THR A 927 -8.70 -0.53 6.54
C THR A 927 -7.44 -0.05 7.29
N CYS A 928 -7.56 0.28 8.58
CA CYS A 928 -6.39 0.64 9.40
C CYS A 928 -5.42 -0.53 9.62
N GLY A 929 -5.93 -1.76 9.65
CA GLY A 929 -5.14 -2.98 9.75
C GLY A 929 -4.37 -3.25 8.45
N THR A 930 -5.01 -3.13 7.29
CA THR A 930 -4.38 -3.34 5.97
C THR A 930 -3.12 -2.48 5.78
N PHE A 931 -3.17 -1.20 6.16
CA PHE A 931 -2.08 -0.25 5.91
C PHE A 931 -1.13 0.00 7.08
N CYS A 932 -1.40 -0.58 8.26
CA CYS A 932 -0.47 -0.46 9.39
C CYS A 932 0.88 -1.11 9.03
N PRO A 933 2.03 -0.42 9.17
CA PRO A 933 3.33 -0.97 8.79
C PRO A 933 3.85 -2.05 9.76
N HIS A 934 3.20 -2.20 10.93
CA HIS A 934 3.46 -3.28 11.88
C HIS A 934 2.60 -4.51 11.56
N ALA A 935 3.01 -5.66 12.09
CA ALA A 935 2.19 -6.87 12.15
C ALA A 935 1.10 -6.73 13.23
N GLY A 936 0.28 -5.68 13.14
CA GLY A 936 -0.81 -5.39 14.07
C GLY A 936 -2.01 -4.72 13.40
N LEU A 937 -3.07 -4.59 14.18
CA LEU A 937 -4.40 -4.11 13.85
C LEU A 937 -4.71 -2.90 14.76
N PRO A 938 -4.58 -1.65 14.28
CA PRO A 938 -4.77 -0.47 15.11
C PRO A 938 -6.08 -0.42 15.90
N TYR A 939 -7.17 -0.92 15.31
CA TYR A 939 -8.47 -0.96 15.98
C TYR A 939 -8.54 -1.98 17.14
N LYS A 940 -7.62 -2.95 17.22
CA LYS A 940 -7.51 -3.96 18.29
C LYS A 940 -6.37 -3.70 19.28
N ASP A 941 -5.24 -3.23 18.77
CA ASP A 941 -3.99 -3.21 19.54
C ASP A 941 -3.73 -1.86 20.23
N LYS A 942 -4.44 -0.80 19.85
CA LYS A 942 -4.28 0.55 20.44
C LYS A 942 -5.17 0.78 21.66
N LEU A 943 -4.77 1.76 22.48
CA LEU A 943 -5.59 2.22 23.59
C LEU A 943 -6.97 2.62 23.08
N THR A 944 -8.01 2.06 23.70
CA THR A 944 -9.38 2.25 23.27
C THR A 944 -10.15 3.10 24.27
N VAL A 945 -10.89 4.08 23.77
CA VAL A 945 -11.90 4.82 24.53
C VAL A 945 -13.25 4.19 24.23
N PHE A 946 -13.91 3.74 25.28
CA PHE A 946 -15.22 3.13 25.25
C PHE A 946 -16.27 4.14 25.69
N TRP A 947 -17.40 4.16 24.99
CA TRP A 947 -18.51 5.05 25.31
C TRP A 947 -19.59 4.36 26.14
N GLU A 948 -19.81 3.07 25.92
CA GLU A 948 -20.79 2.28 26.65
C GLU A 948 -20.15 1.08 27.37
N GLN A 949 -20.82 0.63 28.43
CA GLN A 949 -20.42 -0.55 29.18
C GLN A 949 -20.39 -1.81 28.29
N THR A 950 -21.37 -1.96 27.38
CA THR A 950 -21.44 -3.10 26.46
C THR A 950 -20.22 -3.16 25.54
N ASP A 951 -19.78 -2.00 25.04
CA ASP A 951 -18.62 -1.87 24.14
C ASP A 951 -17.33 -2.31 24.87
N PHE A 952 -17.20 -1.92 26.14
CA PHE A 952 -16.09 -2.32 27.00
C PHE A 952 -16.09 -3.82 27.31
N GLU A 953 -17.26 -4.41 27.51
CA GLU A 953 -17.43 -5.84 27.82
C GLU A 953 -17.17 -6.73 26.59
N ASP A 954 -17.61 -6.31 25.40
CA ASP A 954 -17.45 -7.04 24.14
C ASP A 954 -16.03 -6.91 23.55
N SER A 955 -15.18 -6.08 24.15
CA SER A 955 -13.80 -5.81 23.71
C SER A 955 -12.75 -6.40 24.64
N THR A 956 -11.61 -6.76 24.06
CA THR A 956 -10.41 -7.17 24.82
C THR A 956 -9.35 -6.07 24.86
N ASN A 957 -9.60 -4.93 24.22
CA ASN A 957 -8.59 -3.89 24.03
C ASN A 957 -8.25 -3.19 25.37
N PRO A 958 -6.98 -2.88 25.63
CA PRO A 958 -6.63 -2.00 26.75
C PRO A 958 -7.23 -0.62 26.53
N GLY A 959 -7.72 0.02 27.59
CA GLY A 959 -8.48 1.26 27.39
C GLY A 959 -9.28 1.75 28.58
N PHE A 960 -10.09 2.77 28.33
CA PHE A 960 -10.81 3.55 29.32
C PHE A 960 -12.30 3.64 28.97
N LEU A 961 -13.16 3.34 29.94
CA LEU A 961 -14.59 3.68 29.91
C LEU A 961 -14.85 4.74 30.99
N HIS A 962 -15.38 5.89 30.59
CA HIS A 962 -15.77 6.94 31.54
C HIS A 962 -17.09 6.56 32.23
N THR A 963 -17.12 6.59 33.57
CA THR A 963 -18.29 6.15 34.36
C THR A 963 -18.94 7.30 35.16
N GLY A 964 -18.44 8.52 34.98
CA GLY A 964 -18.89 9.74 35.70
C GLY A 964 -17.78 10.38 36.54
N GLY A 965 -17.86 11.70 36.74
CA GLY A 965 -16.83 12.48 37.44
C GLY A 965 -15.46 12.33 36.79
N ARG A 966 -14.40 12.09 37.57
CA ARG A 966 -13.09 11.59 37.08
C ARG A 966 -12.88 10.10 37.40
N THR A 967 -13.94 9.30 37.28
CA THR A 967 -13.92 7.85 37.53
C THR A 967 -14.03 7.03 36.24
N TYR A 968 -13.16 6.03 36.11
CA TYR A 968 -13.06 5.17 34.94
C TYR A 968 -13.11 3.69 35.30
N LEU A 969 -13.66 2.89 34.39
CA LEU A 969 -13.33 1.47 34.30
C LEU A 969 -12.18 1.33 33.28
N VAL A 970 -11.10 0.68 33.68
CA VAL A 970 -9.87 0.62 32.88
C VAL A 970 -9.49 -0.83 32.66
N ARG A 971 -9.26 -1.22 31.40
CA ARG A 971 -8.64 -2.49 31.04
C ARG A 971 -7.15 -2.28 30.79
N LEU A 972 -6.31 -2.95 31.56
CA LEU A 972 -4.84 -2.88 31.42
C LEU A 972 -4.36 -3.79 30.27
N PRO A 973 -3.13 -3.60 29.73
CA PRO A 973 -2.58 -4.45 28.67
C PRO A 973 -2.53 -5.96 28.99
N GLY A 974 -2.54 -6.34 30.28
CA GLY A 974 -2.64 -7.73 30.73
C GLY A 974 -4.07 -8.30 30.79
N GLY A 975 -5.08 -7.49 30.50
CA GLY A 975 -6.51 -7.86 30.53
C GLY A 975 -7.22 -7.58 31.86
N ASP A 976 -6.48 -7.24 32.92
CA ASP A 976 -7.05 -6.89 34.23
C ASP A 976 -7.94 -5.64 34.14
N ILE A 977 -9.09 -5.70 34.80
CA ILE A 977 -10.05 -4.60 34.86
C ILE A 977 -10.03 -3.98 36.25
N ILE A 978 -9.80 -2.66 36.30
CA ILE A 978 -9.78 -1.89 37.54
C ILE A 978 -10.78 -0.74 37.48
N ARG A 979 -11.33 -0.37 38.63
CA ARG A 979 -12.03 0.91 38.81
C ARG A 979 -11.00 1.94 39.29
N HIS A 980 -10.81 3.00 38.53
CA HIS A 980 -9.83 4.04 38.79
C HIS A 980 -10.54 5.38 39.04
N ASP A 981 -10.48 5.87 40.27
CA ASP A 981 -11.04 7.16 40.67
C ASP A 981 -9.90 8.17 40.86
N ARG A 982 -9.84 9.19 39.98
CA ARG A 982 -8.79 10.21 39.99
C ARG A 982 -9.08 11.37 40.95
N GLU A 983 -10.23 11.38 41.62
CA GLU A 983 -10.54 12.39 42.67
C GLU A 983 -10.04 11.96 44.05
N GLN A 984 -9.81 10.66 44.25
CA GLN A 984 -9.30 10.13 45.50
C GLN A 984 -7.76 10.13 45.49
N ASP A 985 -7.16 11.15 46.10
CA ASP A 985 -5.74 11.11 46.46
C ASP A 985 -5.55 10.09 47.58
N THR A 986 -5.22 8.85 47.20
CA THR A 986 -5.03 7.75 48.14
C THR A 986 -3.59 7.67 48.67
N GLY A 987 -2.67 8.53 48.19
CA GLY A 987 -1.23 8.43 48.49
C GLY A 987 -0.56 7.14 47.97
N ALA A 988 -1.29 6.30 47.23
CA ALA A 988 -0.78 5.09 46.59
C ALA A 988 -0.23 5.40 45.19
N ALA A 989 0.64 4.52 44.67
CA ALA A 989 1.10 4.62 43.29
C ALA A 989 -0.08 4.47 42.32
N ASP A 990 -0.07 5.27 41.25
CA ASP A 990 -1.09 5.20 40.20
C ASP A 990 -1.13 3.77 39.62
N PRO A 991 -2.29 3.08 39.64
CA PRO A 991 -2.39 1.73 39.09
C PRO A 991 -2.27 1.69 37.56
N LEU A 992 -2.31 2.83 36.87
CA LEU A 992 -2.07 2.94 35.44
C LEU A 992 -0.56 2.91 35.13
N THR A 993 -0.21 2.42 33.94
CA THR A 993 1.14 2.65 33.42
C THR A 993 1.34 4.15 33.16
N ALA A 994 2.59 4.62 33.23
CA ALA A 994 2.89 6.03 32.96
C ALA A 994 2.37 6.49 31.59
N GLU A 995 2.43 5.60 30.59
CA GLU A 995 1.91 5.86 29.25
C GLU A 995 0.38 6.04 29.25
N MET A 996 -0.36 5.14 29.91
CA MET A 996 -1.81 5.22 30.00
C MET A 996 -2.27 6.46 30.77
N ALA A 997 -1.58 6.77 31.88
CA ALA A 997 -1.87 7.97 32.67
C ALA A 997 -1.68 9.26 31.85
N ALA A 998 -0.59 9.36 31.08
CA ALA A 998 -0.31 10.51 30.23
C ALA A 998 -1.35 10.69 29.10
N VAL A 999 -1.80 9.59 28.49
CA VAL A 999 -2.89 9.62 27.49
C VAL A 999 -4.19 10.05 28.15
N LEU A 1000 -4.54 9.49 29.31
CA LEU A 1000 -5.76 9.83 30.04
C LEU A 1000 -5.76 11.31 30.49
N ASP A 1001 -4.62 11.85 30.91
CA ASP A 1001 -4.46 13.27 31.23
C ASP A 1001 -4.80 14.18 30.05
N GLN A 1002 -4.35 13.82 28.84
CA GLN A 1002 -4.70 14.58 27.65
C GLN A 1002 -6.16 14.41 27.25
N LEU A 1003 -6.71 13.20 27.38
CA LEU A 1003 -8.13 12.94 27.15
C LEU A 1003 -9.00 13.81 28.08
N GLU A 1004 -8.66 13.94 29.36
CA GLU A 1004 -9.41 14.80 30.28
C GLU A 1004 -9.20 16.29 30.06
N GLY A 1005 -7.96 16.70 29.81
CA GLY A 1005 -7.58 18.11 29.78
C GLY A 1005 -7.84 18.80 28.46
N ARG A 1006 -7.62 18.11 27.34
CA ARG A 1006 -7.59 18.69 25.99
C ARG A 1006 -8.60 18.05 25.03
N TYR A 1007 -8.90 16.77 25.20
CA TYR A 1007 -9.71 15.98 24.26
C TYR A 1007 -10.95 15.37 24.91
N SER A 1008 -11.57 16.07 25.87
CA SER A 1008 -12.66 15.53 26.68
C SER A 1008 -13.92 15.21 25.88
N TYR A 1009 -14.10 15.87 24.74
CA TYR A 1009 -15.12 15.53 23.75
C TYR A 1009 -15.00 14.09 23.22
N LEU A 1010 -13.86 13.41 23.33
CA LEU A 1010 -13.73 12.00 22.93
C LEU A 1010 -14.22 11.00 23.97
N LEU A 1011 -14.32 11.39 25.26
CA LEU A 1011 -14.59 10.46 26.37
C LEU A 1011 -16.05 10.04 26.49
N THR A 1012 -17.00 10.86 26.03
CA THR A 1012 -18.41 10.51 26.09
C THR A 1012 -19.19 11.31 25.03
N PRO A 1013 -20.02 10.66 24.19
CA PRO A 1013 -20.98 11.32 23.32
C PRO A 1013 -22.05 11.97 24.21
N THR A 1014 -21.74 13.17 24.69
CA THR A 1014 -22.54 13.90 25.67
C THR A 1014 -23.99 14.00 25.23
N ALA A 1015 -24.88 13.39 26.01
CA ALA A 1015 -26.19 13.94 26.32
C ALA A 1015 -26.20 14.20 27.84
N LYS A 1016 -25.83 15.41 28.25
CA LYS A 1016 -26.46 15.94 29.47
C LYS A 1016 -27.86 16.36 29.01
N ALA A 1017 -28.84 15.52 29.31
CA ALA A 1017 -30.24 15.91 29.29
C ALA A 1017 -30.49 17.04 30.30
#